data_AF-A0A2K4INH7-F1
#
_entry.id   AF-A0A2K4INH7-F1
#
_cell.length_a   1.000
_cell.length_b   1.000
_cell.length_c   1.000
_cell.angle_alpha   90.00
_cell.angle_beta   90.00
_cell.angle_gamma   90.00
#
_symmetry.space_group_name_H-M   'P 1'
#
loop_
_entity.id
_entity.type
_entity.pdbx_description
1 polymer ?
#
loop_
_entity_poly.entity_id
_entity_poly.type
_entity_poly.pdbx_seq_one_letter_code
_entity_poly.pdbx_strand_id
1 'polypeptide(L)'
;MSTGLLEQLDKYRSGYEYGPHKGETDIDNDGKKEIDCSGLVYRLLKDAGYTIPYRTTSQLNTDRVHFDEIPVESAEPGDIALWINFHGHTGVIETLSGISSSGDFFGSQSRGPKTAKYGPGSDHWPMPEKVLRPKPQFRGAQPAPAAAPVPTPVSAGPAPLMNFQYPFRKSDGKQFTDSEEIYKLLENETSGNFLLGSHGFWHGGIHISNNVAPQCMRDEPIRCIGDGVVVAYRLNEDYLATAFEAEYTTEALRYSNSFCLVRHDYKSPPNTDVTPNTNNELTFYSLYMHLLPYQRYADDPDSLVAPKIKMVASGFKARSDINGAADCVLYGSISAGTEIEVLEEHADHIHAKGKLIKGTVGGRTVGQEFWFAYKQNGVAYPRDGGAPSWTQINAPERKRPDYWKGKVRAIVSGIGVTLRAAPSPQNNGASAGEAMRQVNDHGENKELILCANSVIEFDSEKILNLKIGPKLYKMAECSFLPSASGAPTGLKYHSTSVPEVFWACVEQPYVQWQGLVPAEFDKVVPMNAAIKAGDTIGFLGLNETLAGPDGGVSRSYQVHVEIFSADPKIEDFLKNKAAVKKGKQYLHLPADTNLKGKSPQTGLVKISNENFVELEKAIPYKDTEDWYDVTVTDNAEKKTGLLKKEGALLLSQHDWEKLGFRVVKESNSNADGFLDPDDMPDFFQALYKELDRLGNKDQKVTPEDFPIALKNVEFRNHWSRLIAYHPTEWKSKSDSIKWARLDKLLEDSPSVLKHEKERIDSLVFWDDPVVQSKGLGDGVIWHFHPIAFLSNFIGGGCCELTLESFKAIFGNRPLFTADNMSTTCSSYNVDHQKFVDLLNAAFKKFNFTDCRYKIHFLSQCYHESDKFATTREYASGNDYDLATYPASMCTLYDEGHKKCKRHRQILAEGNTTIGDGPKYKGRGIMQVTWKGTYQRYKDFSGIDCIANPEILSEQIEHAVNASVWFWVKYKNLNARIDQYYDSLKNSGKTQEEIDAEVVRLVTRKVNGGATHLGERQQLFKKINEAMK
;
A
#
# COMPACT_ATOMS: atom_id res chain seq x y z
N MET A 1 -30.90 -4.64 -18.92
CA MET A 1 -30.82 -3.23 -18.48
C MET A 1 -31.43 -3.18 -17.09
N SER A 2 -30.76 -2.61 -16.08
CA SER A 2 -31.33 -2.51 -14.73
C SER A 2 -32.63 -1.70 -14.78
N THR A 3 -33.70 -2.21 -14.16
CA THR A 3 -34.96 -1.46 -14.03
C THR A 3 -34.77 -0.20 -13.18
N GLY A 4 -33.69 -0.08 -12.41
CA GLY A 4 -33.44 1.05 -11.52
C GLY A 4 -34.17 0.96 -10.18
N LEU A 5 -34.97 -0.10 -9.99
CA LEU A 5 -35.84 -0.30 -8.81
C LEU A 5 -35.05 -0.80 -7.59
N LEU A 6 -34.03 -1.64 -7.80
CA LEU A 6 -33.21 -2.19 -6.70
C LEU A 6 -32.43 -1.10 -5.96
N GLU A 7 -31.97 -0.10 -6.71
CA GLU A 7 -31.22 1.05 -6.21
C GLU A 7 -32.08 1.97 -5.32
N GLN A 8 -33.41 1.80 -5.33
CA GLN A 8 -34.34 2.60 -4.52
C GLN A 8 -34.78 1.91 -3.24
N LEU A 9 -34.54 0.60 -3.07
CA LEU A 9 -35.14 -0.19 -1.98
C LEU A 9 -34.79 0.35 -0.58
N ASP A 10 -33.54 0.76 -0.37
CA ASP A 10 -33.05 1.22 0.95
C ASP A 10 -33.80 2.45 1.48
N LYS A 11 -34.35 3.29 0.59
CA LYS A 11 -35.18 4.45 0.97
C LYS A 11 -36.48 4.05 1.67
N TYR A 12 -36.93 2.80 1.47
CA TYR A 12 -38.22 2.31 1.94
C TYR A 12 -38.09 1.26 3.04
N ARG A 13 -36.87 0.91 3.48
CA ARG A 13 -36.66 -0.10 4.55
C ARG A 13 -37.00 0.40 5.96
N SER A 14 -37.17 1.70 6.16
CA SER A 14 -37.53 2.32 7.44
C SER A 14 -38.44 3.54 7.23
N GLY A 15 -39.20 3.92 8.27
CA GLY A 15 -40.13 5.07 8.22
C GLY A 15 -41.46 4.80 7.52
N TYR A 16 -41.77 3.53 7.25
CA TYR A 16 -43.03 3.10 6.63
C TYR A 16 -43.61 1.90 7.38
N GLU A 17 -44.93 1.82 7.39
CA GLU A 17 -45.67 0.64 7.83
C GLU A 17 -46.80 0.28 6.87
N TYR A 18 -47.42 -0.87 7.11
CA TYR A 18 -48.45 -1.38 6.22
C TYR A 18 -49.77 -0.63 6.43
N GLY A 19 -50.30 -0.06 5.35
CA GLY A 19 -51.66 0.46 5.34
C GLY A 19 -52.10 0.88 3.94
N PRO A 20 -53.38 1.22 3.73
CA PRO A 20 -53.99 1.33 2.40
C PRO A 20 -53.57 2.57 1.58
N HIS A 21 -52.52 3.28 2.02
CA HIS A 21 -52.09 4.55 1.44
C HIS A 21 -50.81 4.37 0.61
N LYS A 22 -50.41 5.42 -0.12
CA LYS A 22 -49.30 5.35 -1.09
C LYS A 22 -47.94 5.74 -0.49
N GLY A 23 -47.79 5.66 0.83
CA GLY A 23 -46.61 6.10 1.56
C GLY A 23 -46.38 7.62 1.51
N GLU A 24 -47.45 8.43 1.42
CA GLU A 24 -47.38 9.90 1.40
C GLU A 24 -47.60 10.51 2.80
N THR A 25 -48.47 9.88 3.58
CA THR A 25 -48.98 10.38 4.85
C THR A 25 -48.67 9.38 5.95
N ASP A 26 -48.57 9.88 7.17
CA ASP A 26 -48.57 9.16 8.45
C ASP A 26 -49.91 9.55 9.11
N ILE A 27 -50.89 8.65 9.11
CA ILE A 27 -52.27 8.96 9.46
C ILE A 27 -52.50 8.83 10.97
N ASP A 28 -51.84 7.87 11.61
CA ASP A 28 -51.95 7.67 13.05
C ASP A 28 -50.92 8.45 13.88
N ASN A 29 -50.01 9.17 13.21
CA ASN A 29 -48.93 9.99 13.77
C ASN A 29 -47.94 9.19 14.64
N ASP A 30 -47.72 7.92 14.29
CA ASP A 30 -46.74 7.07 14.98
C ASP A 30 -45.29 7.28 14.50
N GLY A 31 -45.10 8.16 13.50
CA GLY A 31 -43.81 8.47 12.88
C GLY A 31 -43.50 7.62 11.64
N LYS A 32 -44.44 6.78 11.18
CA LYS A 32 -44.29 5.96 9.97
C LYS A 32 -45.41 6.22 8.98
N LYS A 33 -45.06 6.28 7.69
CA LYS A 33 -46.04 6.48 6.61
C LYS A 33 -46.68 5.16 6.22
N GLU A 34 -48.00 5.14 6.05
CA GLU A 34 -48.70 3.93 5.61
C GLU A 34 -48.51 3.70 4.11
N ILE A 35 -48.02 2.51 3.76
CA ILE A 35 -47.75 2.10 2.38
C ILE A 35 -48.23 0.68 2.11
N ASP A 36 -49.09 0.49 1.11
CA ASP A 36 -49.49 -0.83 0.64
C ASP A 36 -48.50 -1.38 -0.40
N CYS A 37 -48.69 -2.62 -0.82
CA CYS A 37 -47.76 -3.29 -1.75
C CYS A 37 -47.68 -2.60 -3.11
N SER A 38 -48.82 -2.14 -3.64
CA SER A 38 -48.88 -1.44 -4.92
C SER A 38 -48.37 0.01 -4.82
N GLY A 39 -48.58 0.66 -3.67
CA GLY A 39 -48.02 1.97 -3.33
C GLY A 39 -46.51 1.94 -3.28
N LEU A 40 -45.92 0.90 -2.68
CA LEU A 40 -44.47 0.71 -2.63
C LEU A 40 -43.87 0.57 -4.04
N VAL A 41 -44.46 -0.27 -4.90
CA VAL A 41 -43.98 -0.43 -6.29
C VAL A 41 -44.09 0.89 -7.07
N TYR A 42 -45.19 1.63 -6.92
CA TYR A 42 -45.35 2.95 -7.55
C TYR A 42 -44.27 3.94 -7.10
N ARG A 43 -43.95 3.97 -5.81
CA ARG A 43 -42.91 4.84 -5.26
C ARG A 43 -41.51 4.50 -5.76
N LEU A 44 -41.18 3.20 -5.77
CA LEU A 44 -39.92 2.71 -6.33
C LEU A 44 -39.80 3.08 -7.82
N LEU A 45 -40.87 2.92 -8.61
CA LEU A 45 -40.89 3.31 -10.03
C LEU A 45 -40.70 4.82 -10.21
N LYS A 46 -41.41 5.63 -9.43
CA LYS A 46 -41.29 7.09 -9.48
C LYS A 46 -39.87 7.55 -9.14
N ASP A 47 -39.28 7.00 -8.08
CA ASP A 47 -37.92 7.34 -7.66
C ASP A 47 -36.85 6.82 -8.62
N ALA A 48 -37.13 5.71 -9.32
CA ALA A 48 -36.29 5.20 -10.41
C ALA A 48 -36.41 6.02 -11.72
N GLY A 49 -37.28 7.03 -11.75
CA GLY A 49 -37.46 7.96 -12.86
C GLY A 49 -38.54 7.57 -13.88
N TYR A 50 -39.44 6.64 -13.53
CA TYR A 50 -40.55 6.28 -14.40
C TYR A 50 -41.73 7.24 -14.26
N THR A 51 -42.27 7.68 -15.40
CA THR A 51 -43.54 8.37 -15.53
C THR A 51 -44.68 7.38 -15.74
N ILE A 52 -44.78 6.37 -14.87
CA ILE A 52 -45.86 5.38 -14.87
C ILE A 52 -46.88 5.79 -13.78
N PRO A 53 -48.17 5.96 -14.10
CA PRO A 53 -49.17 6.31 -13.11
C PRO A 53 -49.35 5.20 -12.08
N TYR A 54 -49.81 5.54 -10.88
CA TYR A 54 -50.14 4.55 -9.86
C TYR A 54 -51.15 3.51 -10.39
N ARG A 55 -50.88 2.24 -10.10
CA ARG A 55 -51.71 1.08 -10.42
C ARG A 55 -51.86 0.21 -9.18
N THR A 56 -53.08 -0.19 -8.87
CA THR A 56 -53.30 -1.24 -7.85
C THR A 56 -52.75 -2.58 -8.35
N THR A 57 -52.54 -3.56 -7.48
CA THR A 57 -52.06 -4.91 -7.88
C THR A 57 -52.93 -5.55 -8.97
N SER A 58 -54.26 -5.39 -8.89
CA SER A 58 -55.20 -5.86 -9.92
C SER A 58 -55.03 -5.13 -11.26
N GLN A 59 -54.76 -3.82 -11.23
CA GLN A 59 -54.49 -3.05 -12.44
C GLN A 59 -53.13 -3.39 -13.05
N LEU A 60 -52.09 -3.62 -12.24
CA LEU A 60 -50.78 -4.09 -12.71
C LEU A 60 -50.92 -5.41 -13.49
N ASN A 61 -51.77 -6.33 -13.03
CA ASN A 61 -52.02 -7.61 -13.72
C ASN A 61 -52.39 -7.46 -15.21
N THR A 62 -53.09 -6.38 -15.57
CA THR A 62 -53.61 -6.15 -16.92
C THR A 62 -52.90 -5.03 -17.69
N ASP A 63 -51.99 -4.27 -17.05
CA ASP A 63 -51.31 -3.14 -17.67
C ASP A 63 -50.18 -3.61 -18.60
N ARG A 64 -50.50 -3.83 -19.88
CA ARG A 64 -49.54 -4.09 -20.95
C ARG A 64 -49.10 -2.82 -21.68
N VAL A 65 -49.63 -1.66 -21.28
CA VAL A 65 -49.19 -0.38 -21.83
C VAL A 65 -47.81 -0.07 -21.26
N HIS A 66 -47.66 -0.13 -19.94
CA HIS A 66 -46.46 0.30 -19.22
C HIS A 66 -45.46 -0.82 -18.91
N PHE A 67 -45.88 -2.09 -18.93
CA PHE A 67 -45.05 -3.23 -18.54
C PHE A 67 -45.05 -4.32 -19.61
N ASP A 68 -43.91 -5.01 -19.72
CA ASP A 68 -43.79 -6.30 -20.41
C ASP A 68 -44.03 -7.44 -19.42
N GLU A 69 -44.81 -8.44 -19.82
CA GLU A 69 -44.99 -9.66 -19.03
C GLU A 69 -43.85 -10.62 -19.34
N ILE A 70 -43.10 -11.00 -18.31
CA ILE A 70 -41.90 -11.82 -18.40
C ILE A 70 -42.26 -13.23 -17.93
N PRO A 71 -41.89 -14.29 -18.69
CA PRO A 71 -41.97 -15.66 -18.19
C PRO A 71 -41.24 -15.78 -16.85
N VAL A 72 -41.83 -16.48 -15.87
CA VAL A 72 -41.30 -16.53 -14.50
C VAL A 72 -39.85 -17.05 -14.45
N GLU A 73 -39.52 -18.00 -15.32
CA GLU A 73 -38.18 -18.55 -15.53
C GLU A 73 -37.16 -17.56 -16.13
N SER A 74 -37.63 -16.47 -16.74
CA SER A 74 -36.83 -15.40 -17.35
C SER A 74 -36.79 -14.13 -16.50
N ALA A 75 -37.34 -14.16 -15.29
CA ALA A 75 -37.29 -13.05 -14.36
C ALA A 75 -35.83 -12.65 -14.05
N GLU A 76 -35.59 -11.36 -13.84
CA GLU A 76 -34.31 -10.82 -13.35
C GLU A 76 -34.54 -10.03 -12.05
N PRO A 77 -33.49 -9.84 -11.23
CA PRO A 77 -33.55 -8.89 -10.13
C PRO A 77 -33.95 -7.48 -10.61
N GLY A 78 -34.91 -6.87 -9.92
CA GLY A 78 -35.51 -5.60 -10.30
C GLY A 78 -36.82 -5.72 -11.09
N ASP A 79 -37.25 -6.93 -11.48
CA ASP A 79 -38.59 -7.15 -12.02
C ASP A 79 -39.66 -7.15 -10.90
N ILE A 80 -40.91 -6.93 -11.27
CA ILE A 80 -42.04 -6.85 -10.34
C ILE A 80 -42.78 -8.18 -10.33
N ALA A 81 -42.80 -8.85 -9.18
CA ALA A 81 -43.57 -10.06 -8.93
C ALA A 81 -45.03 -9.74 -8.57
N LEU A 82 -45.96 -10.57 -9.05
CA LEU A 82 -47.39 -10.47 -8.79
C LEU A 82 -47.97 -11.79 -8.25
N TRP A 83 -48.68 -11.70 -7.14
CA TRP A 83 -49.49 -12.77 -6.53
C TRP A 83 -50.95 -12.33 -6.52
N ILE A 84 -51.63 -12.50 -7.65
CA ILE A 84 -52.97 -11.92 -7.87
C ILE A 84 -54.02 -12.66 -7.04
N ASN A 85 -54.02 -14.00 -7.12
CA ASN A 85 -54.98 -14.84 -6.42
C ASN A 85 -54.53 -15.17 -4.99
N PHE A 86 -53.24 -14.96 -4.69
CA PHE A 86 -52.67 -15.13 -3.36
C PHE A 86 -52.45 -13.78 -2.65
N HIS A 87 -53.43 -13.37 -1.83
CA HIS A 87 -53.48 -12.11 -1.07
C HIS A 87 -53.47 -10.80 -1.89
N GLY A 88 -53.50 -10.83 -3.22
CA GLY A 88 -53.53 -9.63 -4.05
C GLY A 88 -52.27 -8.78 -3.90
N HIS A 89 -51.10 -9.43 -3.87
CA HIS A 89 -49.83 -8.83 -3.47
C HIS A 89 -48.87 -8.56 -4.63
N THR A 90 -47.97 -7.59 -4.45
CA THR A 90 -46.91 -7.26 -5.41
C THR A 90 -45.62 -6.80 -4.71
N GLY A 91 -44.49 -6.97 -5.38
CA GLY A 91 -43.21 -6.45 -4.91
C GLY A 91 -42.10 -6.65 -5.94
N VAL A 92 -40.90 -6.14 -5.65
CA VAL A 92 -39.74 -6.16 -6.57
C VAL A 92 -38.84 -7.34 -6.23
N ILE A 93 -38.47 -8.17 -7.20
CA ILE A 93 -37.57 -9.31 -7.04
C ILE A 93 -36.15 -8.78 -6.71
N GLU A 94 -35.59 -9.17 -5.57
CA GLU A 94 -34.24 -8.79 -5.12
C GLU A 94 -33.18 -9.80 -5.56
N THR A 95 -33.47 -11.10 -5.48
CA THR A 95 -32.54 -12.17 -5.80
C THR A 95 -33.26 -13.37 -6.43
N LEU A 96 -32.52 -14.20 -7.18
CA LEU A 96 -33.01 -15.45 -7.79
C LEU A 96 -31.99 -16.58 -7.52
N SER A 97 -32.46 -17.76 -7.14
CA SER A 97 -31.61 -18.92 -6.85
C SER A 97 -32.01 -20.18 -7.63
N GLY A 98 -31.28 -20.48 -8.72
CA GLY A 98 -31.19 -21.82 -9.33
C GLY A 98 -32.48 -22.44 -9.89
N ILE A 99 -32.36 -23.63 -10.50
CA ILE A 99 -33.29 -24.19 -11.52
C ILE A 99 -34.60 -24.76 -10.92
N SER A 100 -35.33 -23.93 -10.18
CA SER A 100 -36.79 -23.89 -10.03
C SER A 100 -37.22 -22.70 -9.14
N SER A 101 -36.52 -21.56 -9.32
CA SER A 101 -36.90 -20.15 -9.09
C SER A 101 -37.55 -19.75 -7.75
N SER A 102 -37.03 -20.23 -6.62
CA SER A 102 -37.16 -19.46 -5.37
C SER A 102 -36.24 -18.24 -5.37
N GLY A 103 -36.61 -17.22 -4.59
CA GLY A 103 -35.85 -15.98 -4.50
C GLY A 103 -36.35 -15.08 -3.39
N ASP A 104 -35.71 -13.92 -3.25
CA ASP A 104 -36.14 -12.86 -2.35
C ASP A 104 -36.89 -11.78 -3.14
N PHE A 105 -37.93 -11.20 -2.54
CA PHE A 105 -38.60 -10.02 -3.06
C PHE A 105 -38.82 -8.98 -1.97
N PHE A 106 -38.75 -7.71 -2.33
CA PHE A 106 -39.07 -6.57 -1.49
C PHE A 106 -40.53 -6.13 -1.73
N GLY A 107 -41.36 -6.20 -0.69
CA GLY A 107 -42.77 -5.82 -0.77
C GLY A 107 -43.28 -5.26 0.56
N SER A 108 -44.41 -4.53 0.55
CA SER A 108 -45.02 -4.06 1.79
C SER A 108 -45.78 -5.18 2.49
N GLN A 109 -45.14 -5.80 3.49
CA GLN A 109 -45.67 -6.93 4.26
C GLN A 109 -46.56 -6.42 5.41
N SER A 110 -47.09 -7.30 6.26
CA SER A 110 -48.01 -6.93 7.37
C SER A 110 -47.48 -5.91 8.40
N ARG A 111 -46.17 -5.63 8.43
CA ARG A 111 -45.53 -4.61 9.29
C ARG A 111 -44.80 -3.53 8.50
N GLY A 112 -45.05 -3.43 7.19
CA GLY A 112 -44.40 -2.48 6.27
C GLY A 112 -43.42 -3.14 5.28
N PRO A 113 -42.69 -2.32 4.49
CA PRO A 113 -41.76 -2.79 3.47
C PRO A 113 -40.64 -3.66 4.02
N LYS A 114 -40.54 -4.89 3.52
CA LYS A 114 -39.49 -5.83 3.91
C LYS A 114 -39.22 -6.85 2.81
N THR A 115 -37.99 -7.36 2.81
CA THR A 115 -37.58 -8.54 2.04
C THR A 115 -38.27 -9.81 2.58
N ALA A 116 -38.83 -10.61 1.68
CA ALA A 116 -39.42 -11.92 1.97
C ALA A 116 -39.03 -12.95 0.90
N LYS A 117 -38.94 -14.22 1.28
CA LYS A 117 -38.65 -15.33 0.36
C LYS A 117 -39.91 -15.77 -0.36
N TYR A 118 -39.80 -16.19 -1.62
CA TYR A 118 -40.87 -16.82 -2.39
C TYR A 118 -40.38 -18.09 -3.12
N GLY A 119 -41.31 -18.96 -3.52
CA GLY A 119 -41.02 -20.19 -4.26
C GLY A 119 -40.59 -21.38 -3.37
N PRO A 120 -40.01 -22.45 -3.95
CA PRO A 120 -39.57 -23.63 -3.19
C PRO A 120 -38.64 -23.28 -2.02
N GLY A 121 -39.06 -23.63 -0.80
CA GLY A 121 -38.35 -23.30 0.45
C GLY A 121 -38.78 -21.99 1.12
N SER A 122 -39.82 -21.31 0.61
CA SER A 122 -40.54 -20.28 1.36
C SER A 122 -41.67 -20.90 2.18
N ASP A 123 -41.76 -20.53 3.45
CA ASP A 123 -42.81 -21.00 4.37
C ASP A 123 -44.18 -20.35 4.09
N HIS A 124 -44.25 -19.31 3.25
CA HIS A 124 -45.47 -18.51 3.07
C HIS A 124 -45.76 -18.08 1.63
N TRP A 125 -44.77 -17.59 0.88
CA TRP A 125 -45.02 -17.03 -0.46
C TRP A 125 -44.76 -18.08 -1.55
N PRO A 126 -45.78 -18.46 -2.34
CA PRO A 126 -45.59 -19.37 -3.47
C PRO A 126 -44.82 -18.69 -4.60
N MET A 127 -44.55 -19.41 -5.69
CA MET A 127 -44.06 -18.81 -6.93
C MET A 127 -44.98 -17.65 -7.38
N PRO A 128 -44.45 -16.51 -7.86
CA PRO A 128 -45.27 -15.45 -8.43
C PRO A 128 -46.07 -15.98 -9.62
N GLU A 129 -47.33 -15.57 -9.70
CA GLU A 129 -48.22 -15.94 -10.79
C GLU A 129 -47.81 -15.24 -12.10
N LYS A 130 -47.27 -14.01 -11.97
CA LYS A 130 -46.73 -13.22 -13.08
C LYS A 130 -45.52 -12.40 -12.65
N VAL A 131 -44.66 -12.11 -13.61
CA VAL A 131 -43.55 -11.18 -13.46
C VAL A 131 -43.67 -10.09 -14.52
N LEU A 132 -43.49 -8.83 -14.11
CA LEU A 132 -43.59 -7.66 -14.96
C LEU A 132 -42.27 -6.88 -14.99
N ARG A 133 -41.86 -6.43 -16.17
CA ARG A 133 -40.74 -5.51 -16.35
C ARG A 133 -41.25 -4.15 -16.83
N PRO A 134 -40.96 -3.03 -16.17
CA PRO A 134 -41.38 -1.72 -16.65
C PRO A 134 -40.68 -1.39 -17.97
N LYS A 135 -41.46 -0.94 -18.96
CA LYS A 135 -40.94 -0.62 -20.29
C LYS A 135 -40.04 0.61 -20.22
N PRO A 136 -38.80 0.54 -20.76
CA PRO A 136 -37.83 1.65 -20.69
C PRO A 136 -38.34 2.98 -21.24
N GLN A 137 -39.25 2.96 -22.23
CA GLN A 137 -39.83 4.15 -22.84
C GLN A 137 -40.64 5.03 -21.88
N PHE A 138 -41.09 4.50 -20.74
CA PHE A 138 -41.77 5.28 -19.70
C PHE A 138 -40.81 5.77 -18.61
N ARG A 139 -39.51 5.52 -18.74
CA ARG A 139 -38.49 6.14 -17.92
C ARG A 139 -38.14 7.48 -18.56
N GLY A 140 -38.38 8.58 -17.84
CA GLY A 140 -38.19 9.93 -18.38
C GLY A 140 -36.77 10.11 -18.92
N ALA A 141 -36.62 10.92 -19.98
CA ALA A 141 -35.31 11.27 -20.49
C ALA A 141 -34.48 11.92 -19.36
N GLN A 142 -33.39 11.28 -18.96
CA GLN A 142 -32.28 12.06 -18.41
C GLN A 142 -31.90 13.11 -19.48
N PRO A 143 -31.52 14.33 -19.08
CA PRO A 143 -30.93 15.28 -20.02
C PRO A 143 -29.84 14.56 -20.82
N ALA A 144 -29.92 14.64 -22.14
CA ALA A 144 -28.85 14.18 -23.00
C ALA A 144 -27.55 14.91 -22.56
N PRO A 145 -26.42 14.21 -22.38
CA PRO A 145 -25.14 14.87 -22.52
C PRO A 145 -25.12 15.48 -23.92
N ALA A 146 -24.89 16.79 -24.00
CA ALA A 146 -24.64 17.46 -25.27
C ALA A 146 -23.55 16.70 -26.07
N ALA A 147 -23.70 16.65 -27.39
CA ALA A 147 -22.64 16.18 -28.29
C ALA A 147 -21.33 16.87 -27.87
N ALA A 148 -20.30 16.09 -27.56
CA ALA A 148 -19.04 16.59 -27.02
C ALA A 148 -18.54 17.81 -27.82
N PRO A 149 -18.60 19.02 -27.26
CA PRO A 149 -17.50 19.93 -27.46
C PRO A 149 -16.30 19.27 -26.76
N VAL A 150 -15.10 19.49 -27.30
CA VAL A 150 -13.83 19.13 -26.69
C VAL A 150 -13.90 19.27 -25.16
N PRO A 151 -13.56 18.23 -24.37
CA PRO A 151 -13.95 18.14 -22.98
C PRO A 151 -13.40 19.32 -22.19
N THR A 152 -14.30 20.08 -21.56
CA THR A 152 -13.99 20.94 -20.42
C THR A 152 -14.56 20.27 -19.16
N PRO A 153 -13.80 20.20 -18.05
CA PRO A 153 -13.98 19.18 -17.01
C PRO A 153 -15.13 19.50 -16.05
N VAL A 154 -15.99 18.53 -15.76
CA VAL A 154 -16.90 18.57 -14.59
C VAL A 154 -16.16 17.95 -13.39
N SER A 155 -16.10 18.70 -12.28
CA SER A 155 -15.43 18.35 -11.03
C SER A 155 -15.79 16.94 -10.55
N ALA A 156 -14.79 16.05 -10.57
CA ALA A 156 -14.79 14.82 -9.79
C ALA A 156 -15.00 15.16 -8.29
N GLY A 157 -15.60 14.25 -7.51
CA GLY A 157 -15.27 14.20 -6.09
C GLY A 157 -13.73 14.17 -5.93
N PRO A 158 -13.14 14.63 -4.82
CA PRO A 158 -11.70 14.78 -4.73
C PRO A 158 -11.02 13.48 -5.14
N ALA A 159 -10.21 13.54 -6.20
CA ALA A 159 -9.44 12.39 -6.66
C ALA A 159 -8.64 11.84 -5.47
N PRO A 160 -8.52 10.51 -5.31
CA PRO A 160 -7.69 9.95 -4.26
C PRO A 160 -6.28 10.53 -4.39
N LEU A 161 -5.72 10.95 -3.27
CA LEU A 161 -4.38 11.53 -3.23
C LEU A 161 -3.38 10.51 -3.76
N MET A 162 -2.44 10.99 -4.56
CA MET A 162 -1.36 10.19 -5.11
C MET A 162 -0.53 9.57 -3.97
N ASN A 163 -0.30 8.26 -4.04
CA ASN A 163 0.55 7.56 -3.08
C ASN A 163 2.03 7.68 -3.47
N PHE A 164 2.91 7.65 -2.46
CA PHE A 164 4.35 7.72 -2.63
C PHE A 164 5.06 6.63 -1.81
N GLN A 165 6.16 6.11 -2.35
CA GLN A 165 7.05 5.13 -1.72
C GLN A 165 8.51 5.42 -2.10
N TYR A 166 9.45 5.00 -1.25
CA TYR A 166 10.86 5.04 -1.62
C TYR A 166 11.17 3.97 -2.71
N PRO A 167 12.18 4.22 -3.56
CA PRO A 167 12.44 3.41 -4.77
C PRO A 167 12.95 1.99 -4.49
N PHE A 168 13.29 1.67 -3.24
CA PHE A 168 13.69 0.33 -2.83
C PHE A 168 13.26 0.06 -1.39
N ARG A 169 13.36 -1.21 -0.96
CA ARG A 169 12.96 -1.67 0.37
C ARG A 169 14.14 -2.22 1.15
N LYS A 170 13.93 -2.42 2.45
CA LYS A 170 14.84 -3.18 3.32
C LYS A 170 14.94 -4.63 2.83
N SER A 171 15.99 -5.33 3.25
CA SER A 171 16.22 -6.75 2.89
C SER A 171 15.12 -7.71 3.36
N ASP A 172 14.30 -7.32 4.33
CA ASP A 172 13.13 -8.07 4.80
C ASP A 172 11.84 -7.72 4.01
N GLY A 173 11.95 -6.94 2.93
CA GLY A 173 10.84 -6.52 2.08
C GLY A 173 9.96 -5.42 2.66
N LYS A 174 10.33 -4.83 3.82
CA LYS A 174 9.59 -3.70 4.42
C LYS A 174 10.02 -2.35 3.85
N GLN A 175 9.10 -1.40 3.86
CA GLN A 175 9.37 -0.02 3.47
C GLN A 175 10.14 0.74 4.56
N PHE A 176 10.93 1.74 4.15
CA PHE A 176 11.58 2.69 5.07
C PHE A 176 10.55 3.64 5.68
N THR A 177 10.73 3.94 6.96
CA THR A 177 9.84 4.81 7.71
C THR A 177 10.40 6.21 7.89
N ASP A 178 11.72 6.39 7.73
CA ASP A 178 12.38 7.69 7.78
C ASP A 178 13.41 7.79 6.64
N SER A 179 13.46 8.95 5.97
CA SER A 179 14.48 9.22 4.95
C SER A 179 15.90 9.16 5.50
N GLU A 180 16.09 9.42 6.80
CA GLU A 180 17.39 9.31 7.45
C GLU A 180 17.97 7.89 7.38
N GLU A 181 17.12 6.86 7.39
CA GLU A 181 17.57 5.47 7.19
C GLU A 181 18.18 5.27 5.80
N ILE A 182 17.58 5.89 4.77
CA ILE A 182 18.06 5.79 3.39
C ILE A 182 19.32 6.62 3.20
N TYR A 183 19.36 7.85 3.71
CA TYR A 183 20.56 8.68 3.66
C TYR A 183 21.74 7.98 4.32
N LYS A 184 21.51 7.26 5.43
CA LYS A 184 22.56 6.49 6.08
C LYS A 184 23.10 5.36 5.21
N LEU A 185 22.25 4.73 4.40
CA LEU A 185 22.71 3.73 3.43
C LEU A 185 23.49 4.40 2.30
N LEU A 186 22.98 5.51 1.74
CA LEU A 186 23.61 6.28 0.66
C LEU A 186 25.01 6.82 1.01
N GLU A 187 25.36 6.92 2.30
CA GLU A 187 26.75 7.21 2.72
C GLU A 187 27.77 6.17 2.22
N ASN A 188 27.33 4.99 1.77
CA ASN A 188 28.17 3.94 1.19
C ASN A 188 28.24 4.00 -0.34
N GLU A 189 27.52 4.93 -1.00
CA GLU A 189 27.73 5.18 -2.42
C GLU A 189 29.06 5.88 -2.65
N THR A 190 29.76 5.46 -3.69
CA THR A 190 31.06 6.01 -4.07
C THR A 190 30.98 6.96 -5.27
N SER A 191 29.85 6.98 -5.99
CA SER A 191 29.64 7.81 -7.18
C SER A 191 28.15 8.02 -7.46
N GLY A 192 27.81 8.86 -8.45
CA GLY A 192 26.43 9.09 -8.87
C GLY A 192 25.60 9.88 -7.86
N ASN A 193 26.19 10.93 -7.27
CA ASN A 193 25.52 11.80 -6.33
C ASN A 193 24.81 12.95 -7.06
N PHE A 194 23.60 13.28 -6.63
CA PHE A 194 22.96 14.54 -6.99
C PHE A 194 23.77 15.69 -6.36
N LEU A 195 24.24 16.74 -7.04
CA LEU A 195 23.97 17.25 -8.40
C LEU A 195 25.18 17.14 -9.35
N LEU A 196 26.25 16.47 -8.91
CA LEU A 196 27.56 16.56 -9.54
C LEU A 196 28.10 15.18 -9.88
N GLY A 197 28.33 14.98 -11.17
CA GLY A 197 29.11 13.88 -11.71
C GLY A 197 30.60 14.21 -11.80
N SER A 198 31.36 13.30 -12.38
CA SER A 198 32.79 13.47 -12.61
C SER A 198 33.10 14.72 -13.43
N HIS A 199 34.21 15.38 -13.09
CA HIS A 199 34.69 16.60 -13.76
C HIS A 199 33.70 17.78 -13.75
N GLY A 200 32.80 17.85 -12.76
CA GLY A 200 31.85 18.94 -12.61
C GLY A 200 30.67 18.86 -13.58
N PHE A 201 30.36 17.68 -14.11
CA PHE A 201 29.20 17.49 -14.98
C PHE A 201 27.90 17.51 -14.17
N TRP A 202 26.81 18.06 -14.72
CA TRP A 202 25.50 18.02 -14.06
C TRP A 202 24.98 16.58 -13.97
N HIS A 203 24.55 16.17 -12.77
CA HIS A 203 24.00 14.84 -12.54
C HIS A 203 22.59 14.94 -11.94
N GLY A 204 21.58 14.53 -12.72
CA GLY A 204 20.17 14.82 -12.47
C GLY A 204 19.51 13.96 -11.39
N GLY A 205 20.18 12.91 -10.93
CA GLY A 205 19.62 11.91 -10.02
C GLY A 205 20.62 11.35 -9.01
N ILE A 206 20.29 10.17 -8.50
CA ILE A 206 21.16 9.39 -7.60
C ILE A 206 21.36 7.98 -8.14
N HIS A 207 22.51 7.40 -7.86
CA HIS A 207 22.71 5.96 -8.01
C HIS A 207 22.22 5.22 -6.76
N ILE A 208 21.66 4.04 -6.99
CA ILE A 208 21.40 3.04 -5.96
C ILE A 208 22.13 1.78 -6.41
N SER A 209 23.26 1.48 -5.78
CA SER A 209 24.13 0.36 -6.11
C SER A 209 23.95 -0.83 -5.17
N ASN A 210 24.62 -1.93 -5.49
CA ASN A 210 24.70 -3.11 -4.62
C ASN A 210 25.40 -2.85 -3.28
N ASN A 211 26.10 -1.72 -3.11
CA ASN A 211 26.65 -1.33 -1.81
C ASN A 211 25.56 -0.80 -0.86
N VAL A 212 24.51 -0.19 -1.42
CA VAL A 212 23.37 0.39 -0.69
C VAL A 212 22.21 -0.58 -0.57
N ALA A 213 21.89 -1.27 -1.66
CA ALA A 213 20.76 -2.17 -1.75
C ALA A 213 21.15 -3.51 -2.41
N PRO A 214 22.01 -4.32 -1.77
CA PRO A 214 22.44 -5.62 -2.33
C PRO A 214 21.27 -6.56 -2.61
N GLN A 215 20.20 -6.49 -1.81
CA GLN A 215 18.94 -7.21 -2.05
C GLN A 215 18.32 -6.89 -3.41
N CYS A 216 18.59 -5.70 -3.98
CA CYS A 216 18.07 -5.28 -5.27
C CYS A 216 18.77 -5.86 -6.49
N MET A 217 19.79 -6.68 -6.28
CA MET A 217 20.32 -7.54 -7.34
C MET A 217 19.39 -8.72 -7.65
N ARG A 218 18.55 -9.17 -6.69
CA ARG A 218 17.76 -10.41 -6.87
C ARG A 218 16.49 -10.53 -6.03
N ASP A 219 16.56 -10.25 -4.74
CA ASP A 219 15.50 -10.63 -3.80
C ASP A 219 14.37 -9.60 -3.76
N GLU A 220 14.70 -8.30 -3.87
CA GLU A 220 13.74 -7.21 -3.81
C GLU A 220 13.89 -6.28 -5.02
N PRO A 221 12.85 -5.99 -5.80
CA PRO A 221 12.99 -5.12 -6.96
C PRO A 221 13.21 -3.64 -6.56
N ILE A 222 13.74 -2.88 -7.49
CA ILE A 222 13.51 -1.43 -7.57
C ILE A 222 12.02 -1.20 -7.87
N ARG A 223 11.44 -0.20 -7.22
CA ARG A 223 9.99 0.04 -7.17
C ARG A 223 9.61 1.43 -7.63
N CYS A 224 8.38 1.53 -8.13
CA CYS A 224 7.80 2.78 -8.57
C CYS A 224 7.61 3.71 -7.37
N ILE A 225 8.07 4.96 -7.48
CA ILE A 225 8.07 5.92 -6.37
C ILE A 225 6.70 6.51 -6.08
N GLY A 226 5.77 6.43 -7.04
CA GLY A 226 4.45 7.02 -6.90
C GLY A 226 3.45 6.45 -7.90
N ASP A 227 2.16 6.69 -7.65
CA ASP A 227 1.12 6.35 -8.62
C ASP A 227 1.34 7.12 -9.93
N GLY A 228 1.22 6.46 -11.08
CA GLY A 228 1.51 7.11 -12.35
C GLY A 228 1.20 6.24 -13.55
N VAL A 229 1.82 6.59 -14.66
CA VAL A 229 1.70 5.89 -15.93
C VAL A 229 3.09 5.68 -16.49
N VAL A 230 3.46 4.43 -16.78
CA VAL A 230 4.65 4.13 -17.58
C VAL A 230 4.39 4.67 -18.98
N VAL A 231 5.20 5.63 -19.43
CA VAL A 231 5.02 6.31 -20.72
C VAL A 231 5.98 5.82 -21.79
N ALA A 232 7.13 5.29 -21.39
CA ALA A 232 8.10 4.66 -22.26
C ALA A 232 8.99 3.71 -21.45
N TYR A 233 9.53 2.69 -22.10
CA TYR A 233 10.61 1.89 -21.55
C TYR A 233 11.56 1.42 -22.67
N ARG A 234 12.79 1.09 -22.31
CA ARG A 234 13.72 0.32 -23.16
C ARG A 234 14.14 -0.90 -22.36
N LEU A 235 14.14 -2.07 -22.98
CA LEU A 235 14.57 -3.32 -22.36
C LEU A 235 15.60 -3.98 -23.25
N ASN A 236 16.80 -4.21 -22.74
CA ASN A 236 17.79 -4.98 -23.44
C ASN A 236 17.46 -6.46 -23.38
N GLU A 237 17.72 -7.19 -24.46
CA GLU A 237 17.62 -8.64 -24.43
C GLU A 237 18.66 -9.22 -23.46
N ASP A 238 19.92 -8.82 -23.64
CA ASP A 238 21.03 -9.09 -22.72
C ASP A 238 21.91 -7.84 -22.57
N TYR A 239 22.94 -7.88 -21.73
CA TYR A 239 23.87 -6.76 -21.58
C TYR A 239 24.48 -6.35 -22.91
N LEU A 240 24.53 -5.04 -23.15
CA LEU A 240 25.33 -4.46 -24.20
C LEU A 240 26.81 -4.55 -23.81
N ALA A 241 27.70 -4.55 -24.80
CA ALA A 241 29.13 -4.50 -24.57
C ALA A 241 29.80 -3.52 -25.52
N THR A 242 30.73 -2.74 -24.98
CA THR A 242 31.63 -1.86 -25.74
C THR A 242 33.05 -2.38 -25.60
N ALA A 243 33.75 -2.53 -26.72
CA ALA A 243 35.15 -2.96 -26.70
C ALA A 243 36.04 -1.77 -26.35
N PHE A 244 36.91 -1.95 -25.36
CA PHE A 244 38.02 -1.06 -25.07
C PHE A 244 39.31 -1.70 -25.56
N GLU A 245 39.99 -1.03 -26.50
CA GLU A 245 41.28 -1.45 -27.05
C GLU A 245 42.40 -0.67 -26.35
N ALA A 246 43.06 -1.33 -25.39
CA ALA A 246 44.31 -0.86 -24.79
C ALA A 246 45.50 -1.31 -25.66
N GLU A 247 46.70 -0.81 -25.37
CA GLU A 247 47.92 -1.11 -26.13
C GLU A 247 48.26 -2.62 -26.15
N TYR A 248 47.87 -3.37 -25.10
CA TYR A 248 48.23 -4.78 -24.93
C TYR A 248 47.04 -5.73 -24.65
N THR A 249 45.83 -5.21 -24.44
CA THR A 249 44.63 -5.99 -24.09
C THR A 249 43.37 -5.38 -24.73
N THR A 250 42.40 -6.23 -25.06
CA THR A 250 41.05 -5.79 -25.43
C THR A 250 40.07 -6.28 -24.38
N GLU A 251 39.29 -5.36 -23.82
CA GLU A 251 38.30 -5.66 -22.79
C GLU A 251 36.90 -5.36 -23.31
N ALA A 252 35.95 -6.26 -23.05
CA ALA A 252 34.54 -6.02 -23.35
C ALA A 252 33.85 -5.56 -22.07
N LEU A 253 33.52 -4.27 -22.00
CA LEU A 253 32.85 -3.66 -20.86
C LEU A 253 31.34 -3.74 -21.06
N ARG A 254 30.67 -4.48 -20.17
CA ARG A 254 29.23 -4.74 -20.23
C ARG A 254 28.43 -3.70 -19.47
N TYR A 255 27.30 -3.30 -20.03
CA TYR A 255 26.39 -2.36 -19.38
C TYR A 255 24.95 -2.57 -19.83
N SER A 256 24.01 -1.95 -19.11
CA SER A 256 22.62 -1.86 -19.51
C SER A 256 22.24 -0.41 -19.78
N ASN A 257 21.52 -0.17 -20.88
CA ASN A 257 20.80 1.09 -21.12
C ASN A 257 19.28 0.89 -21.05
N SER A 258 18.83 -0.22 -20.44
CA SER A 258 17.43 -0.46 -20.15
C SER A 258 16.91 0.61 -19.19
N PHE A 259 15.73 1.13 -19.47
CA PHE A 259 15.09 2.11 -18.62
C PHE A 259 13.58 1.96 -18.55
N CYS A 260 13.00 2.50 -17.48
CA CYS A 260 11.57 2.75 -17.36
C CYS A 260 11.35 4.23 -17.07
N LEU A 261 10.42 4.86 -17.79
CA LEU A 261 10.04 6.25 -17.62
C LEU A 261 8.56 6.32 -17.22
N VAL A 262 8.30 6.90 -16.04
CA VAL A 262 6.96 7.03 -15.46
C VAL A 262 6.56 8.49 -15.38
N ARG A 263 5.38 8.84 -15.88
CA ARG A 263 4.76 10.15 -15.67
C ARG A 263 3.86 10.12 -14.44
N HIS A 264 3.92 11.20 -13.67
CA HIS A 264 3.15 11.43 -12.47
C HIS A 264 2.41 12.77 -12.60
N ASP A 265 1.09 12.70 -12.44
CA ASP A 265 0.20 13.87 -12.50
C ASP A 265 -0.27 14.18 -11.07
N TYR A 266 0.54 14.94 -10.32
CA TYR A 266 0.27 15.23 -8.91
C TYR A 266 -0.70 16.39 -8.73
N LYS A 267 -1.66 16.19 -7.81
CA LYS A 267 -2.58 17.21 -7.33
C LYS A 267 -2.67 17.14 -5.81
N SER A 268 -2.38 18.25 -5.14
CA SER A 268 -2.49 18.35 -3.68
C SER A 268 -3.94 18.18 -3.22
N PRO A 269 -4.21 17.99 -1.92
CA PRO A 269 -5.56 18.17 -1.39
C PRO A 269 -6.08 19.59 -1.70
N PRO A 270 -7.41 19.76 -1.82
CA PRO A 270 -7.98 21.09 -2.02
C PRO A 270 -7.74 21.96 -0.77
N ASN A 271 -7.41 23.23 -0.98
CA ASN A 271 -7.40 24.24 0.07
C ASN A 271 -8.83 24.41 0.62
N THR A 272 -8.93 24.51 1.94
CA THR A 272 -10.19 24.72 2.67
C THR A 272 -10.33 26.13 3.24
N ASP A 273 -9.25 26.90 3.29
CA ASP A 273 -9.16 28.09 4.15
C ASP A 273 -9.12 29.41 3.36
N VAL A 274 -8.12 29.58 2.48
CA VAL A 274 -7.81 30.89 1.87
C VAL A 274 -8.57 31.08 0.57
N THR A 275 -8.49 30.10 -0.34
CA THR A 275 -9.25 30.08 -1.58
C THR A 275 -9.80 28.68 -1.76
N PRO A 276 -11.03 28.43 -1.28
CA PRO A 276 -11.61 27.09 -1.24
C PRO A 276 -11.56 26.39 -2.61
N ASN A 277 -11.26 25.09 -2.60
CA ASN A 277 -11.22 24.22 -3.78
C ASN A 277 -10.08 24.52 -4.79
N THR A 278 -9.04 25.25 -4.40
CA THR A 278 -7.80 25.34 -5.19
C THR A 278 -6.81 24.26 -4.79
N ASN A 279 -5.92 23.83 -5.69
CA ASN A 279 -4.91 22.81 -5.45
C ASN A 279 -3.56 23.28 -6.00
N ASN A 280 -2.46 22.79 -5.43
CA ASN A 280 -1.18 22.81 -6.11
C ASN A 280 -1.10 21.60 -7.04
N GLU A 281 -0.56 21.80 -8.24
CA GLU A 281 -0.45 20.76 -9.26
C GLU A 281 0.97 20.73 -9.81
N LEU A 282 1.48 19.53 -10.08
CA LEU A 282 2.79 19.33 -10.70
C LEU A 282 2.76 18.08 -11.58
N THR A 283 3.13 18.24 -12.84
CA THR A 283 3.48 17.11 -13.70
C THR A 283 4.96 16.84 -13.54
N PHE A 284 5.33 15.63 -13.14
CA PHE A 284 6.74 15.24 -13.04
C PHE A 284 6.93 13.81 -13.53
N TYR A 285 8.19 13.42 -13.69
CA TYR A 285 8.59 12.12 -14.20
C TYR A 285 9.58 11.47 -13.24
N SER A 286 9.55 10.15 -13.19
CA SER A 286 10.63 9.36 -12.63
C SER A 286 11.27 8.50 -13.73
N LEU A 287 12.60 8.56 -13.79
CA LEU A 287 13.41 7.75 -14.70
C LEU A 287 14.22 6.76 -13.88
N TYR A 288 14.21 5.51 -14.33
CA TYR A 288 14.99 4.42 -13.77
C TYR A 288 15.87 3.86 -14.89
N MET A 289 17.14 4.22 -14.91
CA MET A 289 18.11 3.87 -15.96
C MET A 289 19.08 2.79 -15.46
N HIS A 290 19.63 2.00 -16.38
CA HIS A 290 20.52 0.85 -16.10
C HIS A 290 19.82 -0.35 -15.44
N LEU A 291 18.57 -0.61 -15.81
CA LEU A 291 17.82 -1.76 -15.28
C LEU A 291 18.35 -3.11 -15.80
N LEU A 292 18.15 -4.18 -15.03
CA LEU A 292 18.53 -5.55 -15.41
C LEU A 292 17.93 -5.97 -16.78
N PRO A 293 18.72 -6.52 -17.72
CA PRO A 293 18.24 -7.05 -19.00
C PRO A 293 17.33 -8.29 -18.85
N TYR A 294 16.53 -8.55 -19.88
CA TYR A 294 15.50 -9.61 -19.87
C TYR A 294 16.05 -11.02 -19.57
N GLN A 295 17.10 -11.44 -20.30
CA GLN A 295 17.68 -12.79 -20.17
C GLN A 295 18.21 -13.08 -18.75
N ARG A 296 18.45 -12.04 -17.93
CA ARG A 296 19.00 -12.15 -16.58
C ARG A 296 17.94 -12.32 -15.47
N TYR A 297 16.65 -12.33 -15.81
CA TYR A 297 15.58 -12.57 -14.83
C TYR A 297 15.46 -14.03 -14.39
N ALA A 298 15.60 -14.98 -15.33
CA ALA A 298 15.33 -16.40 -15.14
C ALA A 298 16.31 -17.10 -14.19
N ASP A 299 17.60 -16.77 -14.30
CA ASP A 299 18.68 -17.04 -13.35
C ASP A 299 19.89 -16.25 -13.89
N ASP A 300 20.63 -15.56 -13.02
CA ASP A 300 21.86 -14.88 -13.47
C ASP A 300 23.01 -15.89 -13.45
N PRO A 301 23.52 -16.36 -14.60
CA PRO A 301 24.62 -17.32 -14.63
C PRO A 301 25.93 -16.75 -14.06
N ASP A 302 26.04 -15.42 -13.92
CA ASP A 302 27.20 -14.73 -13.35
C ASP A 302 27.03 -14.43 -11.84
N SER A 303 25.93 -14.88 -11.22
CA SER A 303 25.61 -14.64 -9.82
C SER A 303 26.66 -15.28 -8.89
N LEU A 304 27.47 -14.44 -8.25
CA LEU A 304 28.42 -14.78 -7.17
C LEU A 304 27.75 -15.30 -5.87
N VAL A 305 26.43 -15.50 -5.86
CA VAL A 305 25.72 -16.00 -4.68
C VAL A 305 26.08 -17.47 -4.44
N ALA A 306 26.69 -17.71 -3.28
CA ALA A 306 26.95 -19.04 -2.73
C ALA A 306 25.76 -19.99 -2.98
N PRO A 307 25.95 -21.12 -3.68
CA PRO A 307 24.84 -22.00 -4.02
C PRO A 307 24.17 -22.52 -2.75
N LYS A 308 22.84 -22.43 -2.70
CA LYS A 308 22.04 -22.96 -1.59
C LYS A 308 21.60 -24.37 -1.93
N ILE A 309 21.73 -25.29 -0.98
CA ILE A 309 21.34 -26.68 -1.16
C ILE A 309 20.38 -27.10 -0.06
N LYS A 310 19.49 -28.04 -0.38
CA LYS A 310 18.63 -28.73 0.58
C LYS A 310 19.09 -30.17 0.68
N MET A 311 19.48 -30.58 1.87
CA MET A 311 19.80 -31.97 2.17
C MET A 311 18.53 -32.80 2.03
N VAL A 312 18.58 -33.82 1.19
CA VAL A 312 17.46 -34.74 1.02
C VAL A 312 17.77 -36.07 1.76
N ALA A 313 19.04 -36.31 2.12
CA ALA A 313 19.48 -37.40 2.98
C ALA A 313 19.93 -36.92 4.37
N SER A 314 19.70 -37.78 5.36
CA SER A 314 20.31 -37.69 6.69
C SER A 314 21.60 -38.52 6.74
N GLY A 315 22.46 -38.27 7.73
CA GLY A 315 23.62 -39.12 8.02
C GLY A 315 24.98 -38.51 7.68
N PHE A 316 24.98 -37.39 6.96
CA PHE A 316 26.16 -36.56 6.73
C PHE A 316 26.64 -35.94 8.05
N LYS A 317 27.95 -35.68 8.16
CA LYS A 317 28.59 -35.17 9.38
C LYS A 317 29.07 -33.74 9.18
N ALA A 318 28.70 -32.86 10.09
CA ALA A 318 29.19 -31.48 10.17
C ALA A 318 30.42 -31.42 11.07
N ARG A 319 31.49 -30.77 10.60
CA ARG A 319 32.81 -30.74 11.25
C ARG A 319 33.41 -29.33 11.25
N SER A 320 34.39 -29.09 12.11
CA SER A 320 35.15 -27.83 12.15
C SER A 320 36.06 -27.66 10.95
N ASP A 321 36.48 -28.79 10.36
CA ASP A 321 37.33 -28.90 9.18
C ASP A 321 37.00 -30.20 8.43
N ILE A 322 37.64 -30.44 7.28
CA ILE A 322 37.49 -31.69 6.52
C ILE A 322 37.93 -32.91 7.35
N ASN A 323 37.32 -34.06 7.06
CA ASN A 323 37.61 -35.29 7.78
C ASN A 323 39.06 -35.74 7.53
N GLY A 324 39.92 -35.69 8.57
CA GLY A 324 41.34 -36.03 8.49
C GLY A 324 42.30 -34.86 8.73
N ALA A 325 41.80 -33.62 8.80
CA ALA A 325 42.60 -32.46 9.19
C ALA A 325 42.98 -32.49 10.68
N ALA A 326 44.12 -31.87 11.02
CA ALA A 326 44.58 -31.74 12.41
C ALA A 326 43.55 -30.95 13.23
N ASP A 327 43.26 -31.42 14.45
CA ASP A 327 42.29 -30.81 15.38
C ASP A 327 40.84 -30.70 14.86
N CYS A 328 40.47 -31.49 13.85
CA CYS A 328 39.09 -31.53 13.34
C CYS A 328 38.09 -32.05 14.40
N VAL A 329 37.16 -31.19 14.82
CA VAL A 329 36.08 -31.50 15.76
C VAL A 329 34.81 -31.88 15.01
N LEU A 330 34.20 -33.01 15.37
CA LEU A 330 32.86 -33.40 14.90
C LEU A 330 31.79 -32.64 15.69
N TYR A 331 30.97 -31.85 15.01
CA TYR A 331 29.84 -31.16 15.64
C TYR A 331 28.61 -32.05 15.78
N GLY A 332 28.27 -32.81 14.72
CA GLY A 332 27.12 -33.69 14.74
C GLY A 332 26.62 -34.08 13.36
N SER A 333 25.44 -34.71 13.30
CA SER A 333 24.80 -35.13 12.05
C SER A 333 23.99 -34.00 11.41
N ILE A 334 23.93 -34.00 10.09
CA ILE A 334 23.08 -33.16 9.27
C ILE A 334 21.81 -33.95 8.93
N SER A 335 20.64 -33.39 9.25
CA SER A 335 19.34 -33.99 8.97
C SER A 335 18.85 -33.71 7.55
N ALA A 336 18.03 -34.61 7.00
CA ALA A 336 17.24 -34.32 5.81
C ALA A 336 16.30 -33.12 6.05
N GLY A 337 16.11 -32.30 5.02
CA GLY A 337 15.38 -31.04 5.06
C GLY A 337 16.24 -29.83 5.45
N THR A 338 17.49 -30.03 5.89
CA THR A 338 18.42 -28.94 6.22
C THR A 338 18.84 -28.17 4.98
N GLU A 339 18.77 -26.84 5.04
CA GLU A 339 19.16 -25.91 3.99
C GLU A 339 20.50 -25.25 4.36
N ILE A 340 21.46 -25.29 3.43
CA ILE A 340 22.86 -24.89 3.64
C ILE A 340 23.27 -23.94 2.52
N GLU A 341 23.91 -22.83 2.86
CA GLU A 341 24.58 -21.93 1.93
C GLU A 341 26.03 -22.41 1.76
N VAL A 342 26.42 -22.79 0.55
CA VAL A 342 27.77 -23.31 0.26
C VAL A 342 28.72 -22.13 0.06
N LEU A 343 29.51 -21.82 1.09
CA LEU A 343 30.42 -20.68 1.09
C LEU A 343 31.68 -20.94 0.26
N GLU A 344 32.17 -22.18 0.29
CA GLU A 344 33.44 -22.57 -0.32
C GLU A 344 33.44 -24.06 -0.66
N GLU A 345 33.95 -24.42 -1.83
CA GLU A 345 34.26 -25.82 -2.17
C GLU A 345 35.75 -26.08 -1.90
N HIS A 346 36.04 -27.16 -1.19
CA HIS A 346 37.43 -27.54 -0.89
C HIS A 346 38.16 -27.97 -2.17
N ALA A 347 39.48 -27.81 -2.21
CA ALA A 347 40.32 -28.19 -3.35
C ALA A 347 40.27 -29.69 -3.70
N ASP A 348 39.71 -30.54 -2.83
CA ASP A 348 39.51 -31.96 -3.10
C ASP A 348 38.25 -32.26 -3.93
N HIS A 349 37.40 -31.26 -4.18
CA HIS A 349 36.11 -31.38 -4.86
C HIS A 349 35.14 -32.39 -4.22
N ILE A 350 35.39 -32.78 -2.97
CA ILE A 350 34.58 -33.72 -2.20
C ILE A 350 33.88 -33.00 -1.07
N HIS A 351 34.56 -32.07 -0.40
CA HIS A 351 34.03 -31.36 0.76
C HIS A 351 33.69 -29.91 0.42
N ALA A 352 32.78 -29.34 1.21
CA ALA A 352 32.47 -27.92 1.15
C ALA A 352 32.25 -27.34 2.54
N LYS A 353 32.53 -26.04 2.66
CA LYS A 353 32.21 -25.24 3.83
C LYS A 353 30.82 -24.64 3.62
N GLY A 354 29.91 -24.95 4.53
CA GLY A 354 28.53 -24.51 4.48
C GLY A 354 28.14 -23.68 5.69
N LYS A 355 27.17 -22.78 5.52
CA LYS A 355 26.50 -22.04 6.60
C LYS A 355 25.08 -22.53 6.78
N LEU A 356 24.69 -22.83 8.02
CA LEU A 356 23.33 -23.32 8.31
C LEU A 356 22.31 -22.20 8.08
N ILE A 357 21.39 -22.39 7.14
CA ILE A 357 20.28 -21.43 6.90
C ILE A 357 19.02 -21.89 7.63
N LYS A 358 18.70 -23.18 7.55
CA LYS A 358 17.46 -23.75 8.11
C LYS A 358 17.60 -25.25 8.35
N GLY A 359 16.87 -25.79 9.32
CA GLY A 359 16.89 -27.21 9.65
C GLY A 359 17.81 -27.55 10.81
N THR A 360 18.32 -28.79 10.85
CA THR A 360 19.03 -29.32 12.02
C THR A 360 20.39 -29.86 11.65
N VAL A 361 21.40 -29.32 12.33
CA VAL A 361 22.78 -29.82 12.34
C VAL A 361 23.19 -29.96 13.80
N GLY A 362 23.56 -31.17 14.21
CA GLY A 362 24.00 -31.42 15.58
C GLY A 362 25.15 -30.49 15.98
N GLY A 363 25.03 -29.84 17.14
CA GLY A 363 26.04 -28.92 17.66
C GLY A 363 26.11 -27.55 16.97
N ARG A 364 25.18 -27.21 16.05
CA ARG A 364 25.13 -25.93 15.33
C ARG A 364 23.77 -25.25 15.41
N THR A 365 23.79 -23.92 15.29
CA THR A 365 22.61 -23.05 15.20
C THR A 365 22.64 -22.26 13.88
N VAL A 366 21.47 -21.73 13.46
CA VAL A 366 21.34 -20.98 12.20
C VAL A 366 22.34 -19.82 12.16
N GLY A 367 23.02 -19.67 11.02
CA GLY A 367 24.08 -18.71 10.78
C GLY A 367 25.50 -19.24 11.04
N GLN A 368 25.66 -20.40 11.67
CA GLN A 368 26.98 -20.98 11.94
C GLN A 368 27.50 -21.85 10.79
N GLU A 369 28.83 -21.86 10.64
CA GLU A 369 29.55 -22.54 9.56
C GLU A 369 30.04 -23.94 9.96
N PHE A 370 30.21 -24.83 8.98
CA PHE A 370 30.77 -26.17 9.17
C PHE A 370 31.21 -26.79 7.83
N TRP A 371 32.15 -27.72 7.89
CA TRP A 371 32.54 -28.55 6.75
C TRP A 371 31.70 -29.83 6.69
N PHE A 372 31.39 -30.27 5.47
CA PHE A 372 30.63 -31.49 5.21
C PHE A 372 30.99 -32.10 3.84
N ALA A 373 30.66 -33.38 3.65
CA ALA A 373 30.80 -34.04 2.34
C ALA A 373 29.72 -33.53 1.37
N TYR A 374 30.16 -33.05 0.21
CA TYR A 374 29.36 -32.29 -0.73
C TYR A 374 29.21 -33.00 -2.08
N LYS A 375 30.31 -33.34 -2.75
CA LYS A 375 30.30 -33.94 -4.09
C LYS A 375 31.12 -35.24 -4.14
N GLN A 376 30.82 -36.07 -5.14
CA GLN A 376 31.65 -37.20 -5.54
C GLN A 376 31.68 -37.23 -7.07
N ASN A 377 32.86 -37.18 -7.69
CA ASN A 377 33.03 -37.09 -9.15
C ASN A 377 32.25 -35.92 -9.79
N GLY A 378 32.21 -34.76 -9.13
CA GLY A 378 31.58 -33.55 -9.66
C GLY A 378 30.05 -33.47 -9.52
N VAL A 379 29.39 -34.53 -9.03
CA VAL A 379 27.93 -34.55 -8.77
C VAL A 379 27.62 -34.61 -7.28
N ALA A 380 26.39 -34.29 -6.90
CA ALA A 380 25.92 -34.40 -5.52
C ALA A 380 26.22 -35.79 -4.96
N TYR A 381 26.78 -35.85 -3.74
CA TYR A 381 27.21 -37.11 -3.13
C TYR A 381 26.09 -38.17 -3.21
N PRO A 382 26.30 -39.35 -3.82
CA PRO A 382 25.23 -40.31 -4.06
C PRO A 382 24.83 -41.05 -2.77
N ARG A 383 23.57 -41.49 -2.70
CA ARG A 383 23.08 -42.42 -1.68
C ARG A 383 23.12 -43.87 -2.16
N ASP A 384 22.88 -44.81 -1.25
CA ASP A 384 22.51 -46.18 -1.59
C ASP A 384 21.34 -46.18 -2.59
N GLY A 385 21.61 -46.63 -3.82
CA GLY A 385 20.66 -46.60 -4.95
C GLY A 385 20.86 -45.47 -5.98
N GLY A 386 21.90 -44.64 -5.84
CA GLY A 386 22.32 -43.66 -6.87
C GLY A 386 21.56 -42.32 -6.87
N ALA A 387 20.60 -42.11 -5.96
CA ALA A 387 19.89 -40.85 -5.82
C ALA A 387 20.78 -39.76 -5.17
N PRO A 388 20.61 -38.47 -5.50
CA PRO A 388 21.43 -37.40 -4.95
C PRO A 388 21.18 -37.18 -3.44
N SER A 389 22.23 -36.90 -2.67
CA SER A 389 22.12 -36.59 -1.22
C SER A 389 21.50 -35.23 -0.92
N TRP A 390 21.56 -34.30 -1.86
CA TRP A 390 20.99 -32.97 -1.76
C TRP A 390 20.47 -32.50 -3.12
N THR A 391 19.55 -31.53 -3.09
CA THR A 391 19.07 -30.83 -4.29
C THR A 391 19.44 -29.36 -4.18
N GLN A 392 19.83 -28.75 -5.29
CA GLN A 392 20.05 -27.31 -5.31
C GLN A 392 18.73 -26.58 -5.04
N ILE A 393 18.78 -25.56 -4.19
CA ILE A 393 17.69 -24.61 -3.99
C ILE A 393 17.93 -23.51 -5.01
N ASN A 394 17.28 -23.63 -6.16
CA ASN A 394 17.21 -22.54 -7.12
C ASN A 394 16.36 -21.43 -6.50
N ALA A 395 16.74 -20.15 -6.66
CA ALA A 395 15.77 -19.13 -6.29
C ALA A 395 14.58 -19.22 -7.24
N PRO A 396 13.40 -18.76 -6.78
CA PRO A 396 12.39 -18.35 -7.72
C PRO A 396 12.97 -17.32 -8.70
N GLU A 397 12.52 -17.39 -9.94
CA GLU A 397 12.77 -16.36 -10.95
C GLU A 397 12.41 -14.97 -10.39
N ARG A 398 13.21 -13.96 -10.73
CA ARG A 398 12.94 -12.58 -10.33
C ARG A 398 11.56 -12.15 -10.85
N LYS A 399 10.78 -11.45 -10.03
CA LYS A 399 9.47 -10.93 -10.47
C LYS A 399 9.68 -9.98 -11.64
N ARG A 400 9.20 -10.36 -12.83
CA ARG A 400 9.21 -9.49 -14.02
C ARG A 400 8.26 -8.29 -13.81
N PRO A 401 8.60 -7.10 -14.31
CA PRO A 401 7.71 -5.94 -14.26
C PRO A 401 6.42 -6.17 -15.05
N ASP A 402 5.30 -5.76 -14.46
CA ASP A 402 3.96 -5.99 -15.03
C ASP A 402 3.66 -5.09 -16.25
N TYR A 403 4.48 -4.05 -16.48
CA TYR A 403 4.36 -3.16 -17.62
C TYR A 403 5.06 -3.69 -18.89
N TRP A 404 5.78 -4.81 -18.86
CA TRP A 404 6.33 -5.34 -20.10
C TRP A 404 5.21 -5.82 -21.04
N LYS A 405 5.45 -5.67 -22.35
CA LYS A 405 4.53 -6.08 -23.41
C LYS A 405 5.20 -7.07 -24.35
N GLY A 406 4.40 -7.98 -24.88
CA GLY A 406 4.84 -9.05 -25.77
C GLY A 406 3.99 -10.32 -25.66
N LYS A 407 4.58 -11.44 -26.09
CA LYS A 407 3.93 -12.75 -26.12
C LYS A 407 3.82 -13.33 -24.72
N VAL A 408 2.61 -13.70 -24.34
CA VAL A 408 2.31 -14.33 -23.06
C VAL A 408 1.99 -15.78 -23.29
N ARG A 409 2.69 -16.67 -22.58
CA ARG A 409 2.28 -18.07 -22.44
C ARG A 409 1.41 -18.21 -21.21
N ALA A 410 0.26 -18.85 -21.35
CA ALA A 410 -0.66 -19.09 -20.24
C ALA A 410 -1.12 -20.54 -20.21
N ILE A 411 -1.24 -21.10 -19.00
CA ILE A 411 -1.85 -22.39 -18.74
C ILE A 411 -3.35 -22.21 -18.52
N VAL A 412 -4.16 -23.00 -19.21
CA VAL A 412 -5.59 -23.13 -18.94
C VAL A 412 -5.83 -23.80 -17.60
N SER A 413 -6.62 -23.15 -16.74
CA SER A 413 -6.95 -23.63 -15.39
C SER A 413 -7.93 -24.82 -15.43
N GLY A 414 -8.21 -25.42 -14.26
CA GLY A 414 -9.08 -26.60 -14.12
C GLY A 414 -10.49 -26.46 -14.74
N ILE A 415 -10.97 -25.23 -14.90
CA ILE A 415 -12.28 -24.91 -15.47
C ILE A 415 -12.31 -25.17 -16.99
N GLY A 416 -11.17 -25.09 -17.67
CA GLY A 416 -11.09 -25.05 -19.14
C GLY A 416 -11.42 -23.65 -19.69
N VAL A 417 -11.13 -23.42 -20.96
CA VAL A 417 -11.45 -22.14 -21.64
C VAL A 417 -12.19 -22.38 -22.95
N THR A 418 -13.31 -21.70 -23.15
CA THR A 418 -14.11 -21.80 -24.39
C THR A 418 -13.42 -21.04 -25.52
N LEU A 419 -13.23 -21.71 -26.66
CA LEU A 419 -12.73 -21.11 -27.90
C LEU A 419 -13.85 -20.33 -28.58
N ARG A 420 -13.54 -19.13 -29.06
CA ARG A 420 -14.48 -18.21 -29.69
C ARG A 420 -13.96 -17.73 -31.04
N ALA A 421 -14.89 -17.37 -31.91
CA ALA A 421 -14.58 -16.66 -33.14
C ALA A 421 -14.04 -15.25 -32.84
N ALA A 422 -13.44 -14.61 -33.84
CA ALA A 422 -13.00 -13.22 -33.71
C ALA A 422 -14.18 -12.28 -33.44
N PRO A 423 -14.04 -11.29 -32.53
CA PRO A 423 -15.07 -10.30 -32.28
C PRO A 423 -15.17 -9.33 -33.46
N SER A 424 -16.37 -8.78 -33.69
CA SER A 424 -16.61 -7.74 -34.68
C SER A 424 -17.55 -6.69 -34.08
N PRO A 425 -17.10 -5.44 -33.83
CA PRO A 425 -15.74 -4.91 -34.07
C PRO A 425 -14.71 -5.37 -33.01
N GLN A 426 -13.41 -5.30 -33.36
CA GLN A 426 -12.30 -5.61 -32.44
C GLN A 426 -11.89 -4.36 -31.62
N ASN A 427 -12.74 -3.93 -30.69
CA ASN A 427 -12.43 -2.83 -29.78
C ASN A 427 -12.91 -3.10 -28.34
N ASN A 428 -12.36 -2.36 -27.37
CA ASN A 428 -12.78 -2.47 -25.98
C ASN A 428 -14.28 -2.13 -25.84
N GLY A 429 -15.02 -2.99 -25.14
CA GLY A 429 -16.46 -2.84 -24.90
C GLY A 429 -17.37 -3.51 -25.93
N ALA A 430 -16.84 -4.06 -27.02
CA ALA A 430 -17.59 -4.87 -27.98
C ALA A 430 -17.98 -6.25 -27.43
N SER A 431 -18.94 -6.91 -28.07
CA SER A 431 -19.26 -8.31 -27.78
C SER A 431 -18.14 -9.25 -28.20
N ALA A 432 -17.84 -10.23 -27.37
CA ALA A 432 -16.97 -11.33 -27.74
C ALA A 432 -17.56 -12.12 -28.92
N GLY A 433 -16.72 -12.71 -29.74
CA GLY A 433 -17.19 -13.59 -30.80
C GLY A 433 -17.94 -14.82 -30.25
N GLU A 434 -18.79 -15.38 -31.10
CA GLU A 434 -19.58 -16.56 -30.77
C GLU A 434 -18.70 -17.75 -30.36
N ALA A 435 -19.19 -18.55 -29.42
CA ALA A 435 -18.51 -19.78 -29.00
C ALA A 435 -18.41 -20.75 -30.18
N MET A 436 -17.20 -21.22 -30.47
CA MET A 436 -16.98 -22.20 -31.53
C MET A 436 -17.59 -23.53 -31.10
N ARG A 437 -18.29 -24.20 -32.02
CA ARG A 437 -19.03 -25.44 -31.77
C ARG A 437 -18.75 -26.47 -32.85
N GLN A 438 -18.63 -27.73 -32.45
CA GLN A 438 -18.49 -28.88 -33.35
C GLN A 438 -19.30 -30.07 -32.83
N VAL A 439 -19.59 -31.00 -33.73
CA VAL A 439 -20.19 -32.28 -33.36
C VAL A 439 -19.10 -33.17 -32.75
N ASN A 440 -19.33 -33.65 -31.53
CA ASN A 440 -18.40 -34.52 -30.83
C ASN A 440 -18.47 -35.98 -31.32
N ASP A 441 -17.60 -36.83 -30.78
CA ASP A 441 -17.51 -38.26 -31.13
C ASP A 441 -18.81 -39.05 -30.78
N HIS A 442 -19.72 -38.44 -30.02
CA HIS A 442 -21.03 -38.98 -29.64
C HIS A 442 -22.20 -38.40 -30.46
N GLY A 443 -21.93 -37.57 -31.48
CA GLY A 443 -22.95 -36.97 -32.33
C GLY A 443 -23.64 -35.74 -31.74
N GLU A 444 -23.15 -35.18 -30.63
CA GLU A 444 -23.71 -34.00 -29.99
C GLU A 444 -22.98 -32.72 -30.44
N ASN A 445 -23.73 -31.65 -30.77
CA ASN A 445 -23.13 -30.35 -31.07
C ASN A 445 -22.73 -29.59 -29.78
N LYS A 446 -21.44 -29.59 -29.44
CA LYS A 446 -20.90 -29.03 -28.19
C LYS A 446 -19.91 -27.88 -28.48
N GLU A 447 -19.70 -27.03 -27.47
CA GLU A 447 -18.68 -25.99 -27.54
C GLU A 447 -17.28 -26.59 -27.50
N LEU A 448 -16.37 -25.95 -28.23
CA LEU A 448 -14.95 -26.24 -28.17
C LEU A 448 -14.38 -25.62 -26.89
N ILE A 449 -13.99 -26.45 -25.94
CA ILE A 449 -13.42 -26.03 -24.66
C ILE A 449 -12.04 -26.65 -24.54
N LEU A 450 -11.01 -25.83 -24.35
CA LEU A 450 -9.65 -26.31 -24.16
C LEU A 450 -9.50 -26.96 -22.78
N CYS A 451 -8.80 -28.09 -22.71
CA CYS A 451 -8.56 -28.84 -21.48
C CYS A 451 -7.70 -28.06 -20.48
N ALA A 452 -7.82 -28.45 -19.20
CA ALA A 452 -6.92 -27.95 -18.17
C ALA A 452 -5.47 -28.36 -18.48
N ASN A 453 -4.51 -27.52 -18.07
CA ASN A 453 -3.07 -27.67 -18.34
C ASN A 453 -2.67 -27.51 -19.82
N SER A 454 -3.58 -27.20 -20.72
CA SER A 454 -3.22 -26.74 -22.07
C SER A 454 -2.49 -25.40 -22.02
N VAL A 455 -1.51 -25.23 -22.90
CA VAL A 455 -0.74 -23.99 -23.01
C VAL A 455 -1.21 -23.22 -24.23
N ILE A 456 -1.53 -21.95 -24.04
CA ILE A 456 -1.87 -21.02 -25.11
C ILE A 456 -0.86 -19.87 -25.12
N GLU A 457 -0.66 -19.29 -26.29
CA GLU A 457 0.13 -18.08 -26.47
C GLU A 457 -0.73 -16.96 -27.05
N PHE A 458 -0.60 -15.74 -26.54
CA PHE A 458 -1.28 -14.57 -27.07
C PHE A 458 -0.44 -13.31 -26.89
N ASP A 459 -0.84 -12.23 -27.54
CA ASP A 459 -0.16 -10.94 -27.47
C ASP A 459 -0.80 -10.04 -26.41
N SER A 460 -0.02 -9.65 -25.39
CA SER A 460 -0.49 -8.80 -24.28
C SER A 460 -0.82 -7.36 -24.69
N GLU A 461 -0.44 -6.93 -25.89
CA GLU A 461 -0.84 -5.64 -26.47
C GLU A 461 -2.21 -5.71 -27.13
N LYS A 462 -2.63 -6.90 -27.58
CA LYS A 462 -3.87 -7.12 -28.33
C LYS A 462 -5.03 -7.58 -27.44
N ILE A 463 -4.88 -7.48 -26.12
CA ILE A 463 -5.95 -7.81 -25.17
C ILE A 463 -7.04 -6.74 -25.26
N LEU A 464 -8.27 -7.21 -25.45
CA LEU A 464 -9.48 -6.38 -25.41
C LEU A 464 -10.36 -6.78 -24.23
N ASN A 465 -11.01 -5.80 -23.61
CA ASN A 465 -12.10 -6.05 -22.67
C ASN A 465 -13.38 -6.26 -23.49
N LEU A 466 -13.83 -7.51 -23.64
CA LEU A 466 -14.98 -7.88 -24.47
C LEU A 466 -16.13 -8.41 -23.62
N LYS A 467 -17.37 -8.17 -24.09
CA LYS A 467 -18.59 -8.59 -23.40
C LYS A 467 -18.92 -10.04 -23.71
N ILE A 468 -19.03 -10.87 -22.68
CA ILE A 468 -19.73 -12.15 -22.75
C ILE A 468 -20.97 -12.01 -21.88
N GLY A 469 -22.13 -11.84 -22.52
CA GLY A 469 -23.35 -11.40 -21.84
C GLY A 469 -23.16 -10.01 -21.21
N PRO A 470 -23.53 -9.79 -19.93
CA PRO A 470 -23.41 -8.48 -19.29
C PRO A 470 -22.02 -8.18 -18.71
N LYS A 471 -21.10 -9.15 -18.70
CA LYS A 471 -19.78 -9.04 -18.07
C LYS A 471 -18.69 -8.78 -19.10
N LEU A 472 -17.73 -7.93 -18.73
CA LEU A 472 -16.51 -7.72 -19.50
C LEU A 472 -15.45 -8.73 -19.06
N TYR A 473 -14.76 -9.29 -20.03
CA TYR A 473 -13.63 -10.20 -19.83
C TYR A 473 -12.43 -9.73 -20.64
N LYS A 474 -11.22 -9.89 -20.08
CA LYS A 474 -9.99 -9.74 -20.88
C LYS A 474 -9.87 -10.91 -21.84
N MET A 475 -9.87 -10.60 -23.12
CA MET A 475 -9.84 -11.58 -24.20
C MET A 475 -8.77 -11.21 -25.23
N ALA A 476 -8.17 -12.23 -25.83
CA ALA A 476 -7.19 -12.05 -26.89
C ALA A 476 -7.34 -13.15 -27.93
N GLU A 477 -6.77 -12.89 -29.10
CA GLU A 477 -6.47 -13.92 -30.09
C GLU A 477 -5.29 -14.77 -29.59
N CYS A 478 -5.50 -16.08 -29.54
CA CYS A 478 -4.61 -17.07 -28.96
C CYS A 478 -4.24 -18.13 -30.00
N SER A 479 -3.03 -18.67 -29.88
CA SER A 479 -2.60 -19.90 -30.53
C SER A 479 -2.39 -21.00 -29.49
N PHE A 480 -2.64 -22.26 -29.89
CA PHE A 480 -2.38 -23.42 -29.04
C PHE A 480 -0.92 -23.87 -29.18
N LEU A 481 -0.24 -24.11 -28.05
CA LEU A 481 1.13 -24.64 -28.02
C LEU A 481 1.11 -26.13 -27.62
N PRO A 482 1.40 -27.05 -28.56
CA PRO A 482 1.48 -28.48 -28.24
C PRO A 482 2.65 -28.76 -27.28
N SER A 483 2.42 -29.59 -26.27
CA SER A 483 3.50 -30.02 -25.36
C SER A 483 4.47 -30.96 -26.08
N ALA A 484 5.77 -30.67 -26.01
CA ALA A 484 6.83 -31.54 -26.53
C ALA A 484 7.26 -32.66 -25.55
N SER A 485 6.86 -32.58 -24.28
CA SER A 485 7.39 -33.43 -23.20
C SER A 485 6.34 -33.96 -22.21
N GLY A 486 5.04 -33.72 -22.44
CA GLY A 486 3.94 -34.19 -21.60
C GLY A 486 2.76 -34.77 -22.40
N ALA A 487 1.73 -35.28 -21.71
CA ALA A 487 0.52 -35.78 -22.36
C ALA A 487 -0.14 -34.65 -23.18
N PRO A 488 -0.45 -34.85 -24.47
CA PRO A 488 -1.08 -33.83 -25.30
C PRO A 488 -2.48 -33.50 -24.71
N THR A 489 -2.70 -32.25 -24.30
CA THR A 489 -4.01 -31.80 -23.83
C THR A 489 -4.75 -31.10 -24.96
N GLY A 490 -5.91 -31.63 -25.34
CA GLY A 490 -6.72 -31.17 -26.48
C GLY A 490 -8.03 -30.50 -26.07
N LEU A 491 -9.07 -30.67 -26.88
CA LEU A 491 -10.41 -30.18 -26.62
C LEU A 491 -11.19 -31.15 -25.70
N LYS A 492 -11.94 -30.61 -24.74
CA LYS A 492 -12.89 -31.40 -23.95
C LYS A 492 -13.94 -31.97 -24.90
N TYR A 493 -14.26 -33.25 -24.71
CA TYR A 493 -15.29 -33.98 -25.45
C TYR A 493 -15.04 -34.18 -26.96
N HIS A 494 -13.89 -33.78 -27.51
CA HIS A 494 -13.61 -33.90 -28.96
C HIS A 494 -12.25 -34.55 -29.21
N SER A 495 -12.17 -35.40 -30.23
CA SER A 495 -10.93 -35.99 -30.74
C SER A 495 -10.25 -35.17 -31.85
N THR A 496 -10.88 -34.08 -32.31
CA THR A 496 -10.38 -33.20 -33.36
C THR A 496 -9.23 -32.32 -32.90
N SER A 497 -8.40 -31.87 -33.86
CA SER A 497 -7.29 -30.95 -33.58
C SER A 497 -7.80 -29.57 -33.12
N VAL A 498 -7.09 -28.96 -32.17
CA VAL A 498 -7.36 -27.59 -31.72
C VAL A 498 -7.16 -26.63 -32.92
N PRO A 499 -8.06 -25.66 -33.14
CA PRO A 499 -7.85 -24.61 -34.14
C PRO A 499 -6.51 -23.89 -33.95
N GLU A 500 -5.86 -23.54 -35.05
CA GLU A 500 -4.55 -22.86 -35.05
C GLU A 500 -4.61 -21.51 -34.33
N VAL A 501 -5.71 -20.78 -34.54
CA VAL A 501 -5.97 -19.47 -33.93
C VAL A 501 -7.43 -19.42 -33.46
N PHE A 502 -7.66 -18.83 -32.29
CA PHE A 502 -8.99 -18.65 -31.71
C PHE A 502 -8.98 -17.51 -30.68
N TRP A 503 -10.14 -16.92 -30.39
CA TRP A 503 -10.26 -15.97 -29.29
C TRP A 503 -10.64 -16.69 -28.00
N ALA A 504 -10.05 -16.27 -26.87
CA ALA A 504 -10.33 -16.86 -25.57
C ALA A 504 -10.24 -15.84 -24.44
N CYS A 505 -10.83 -16.18 -23.29
CA CYS A 505 -10.64 -15.43 -22.05
C CYS A 505 -9.22 -15.66 -21.52
N VAL A 506 -8.47 -14.59 -21.29
CA VAL A 506 -7.05 -14.62 -20.90
C VAL A 506 -6.80 -14.08 -19.49
N GLU A 507 -7.83 -14.07 -18.64
CA GLU A 507 -7.71 -13.71 -17.23
C GLU A 507 -8.16 -14.83 -16.28
N GLN A 508 -7.86 -14.66 -14.99
CA GLN A 508 -8.35 -15.57 -13.95
C GLN A 508 -9.89 -15.50 -13.85
N PRO A 509 -10.57 -16.62 -13.57
CA PRO A 509 -10.01 -17.93 -13.19
C PRO A 509 -9.77 -18.89 -14.38
N TYR A 510 -9.80 -18.42 -15.63
CA TYR A 510 -9.74 -19.29 -16.81
C TYR A 510 -8.32 -19.70 -17.18
N VAL A 511 -7.36 -18.78 -17.04
CA VAL A 511 -5.95 -19.04 -17.33
C VAL A 511 -5.03 -18.48 -16.25
N GLN A 512 -3.84 -19.06 -16.15
CA GLN A 512 -2.72 -18.60 -15.35
C GLN A 512 -1.54 -18.27 -16.27
N TRP A 513 -1.08 -17.03 -16.26
CA TRP A 513 0.07 -16.61 -17.08
C TRP A 513 1.35 -17.26 -16.52
N GLN A 514 2.12 -17.91 -17.39
CA GLN A 514 3.40 -18.53 -17.04
C GLN A 514 4.58 -17.58 -17.22
N GLY A 515 4.49 -16.64 -18.16
CA GLY A 515 5.54 -15.68 -18.45
C GLY A 515 5.24 -14.84 -19.68
N LEU A 516 5.90 -13.69 -19.75
CA LEU A 516 5.84 -12.76 -20.87
C LEU A 516 7.21 -12.66 -21.51
N VAL A 517 7.29 -12.92 -22.82
CA VAL A 517 8.46 -12.67 -23.66
C VAL A 517 8.24 -11.34 -24.37
N PRO A 518 9.06 -10.31 -24.10
CA PRO A 518 8.95 -9.04 -24.79
C PRO A 518 9.04 -9.19 -26.30
N ALA A 519 8.21 -8.45 -27.03
CA ALA A 519 8.23 -8.48 -28.49
C ALA A 519 9.36 -7.62 -29.08
N GLU A 520 9.87 -6.67 -28.29
CA GLU A 520 10.80 -5.64 -28.72
C GLU A 520 11.92 -5.51 -27.68
N PHE A 521 13.16 -5.53 -28.15
CA PHE A 521 14.36 -5.30 -27.36
C PHE A 521 15.19 -4.15 -27.93
N ASP A 522 16.04 -3.55 -27.10
CA ASP A 522 17.09 -2.59 -27.48
C ASP A 522 16.60 -1.30 -28.16
N LYS A 523 15.31 -1.00 -28.05
CA LYS A 523 14.68 0.22 -28.56
C LYS A 523 13.66 0.78 -27.59
N VAL A 524 13.30 2.05 -27.77
CA VAL A 524 12.27 2.70 -26.95
C VAL A 524 10.89 2.20 -27.36
N VAL A 525 10.14 1.67 -26.41
CA VAL A 525 8.78 1.18 -26.58
C VAL A 525 7.79 2.19 -25.98
N PRO A 526 6.81 2.69 -26.76
CA PRO A 526 5.78 3.57 -26.23
C PRO A 526 4.86 2.82 -25.28
N MET A 527 4.48 3.47 -24.18
CA MET A 527 3.62 2.86 -23.18
C MET A 527 2.55 3.82 -22.67
N ASN A 528 1.47 3.23 -22.15
CA ASN A 528 0.41 3.91 -21.42
C ASN A 528 -0.20 2.94 -20.38
N ALA A 529 0.67 2.36 -19.53
CA ALA A 529 0.27 1.41 -18.50
C ALA A 529 0.23 2.12 -17.15
N ALA A 530 -0.92 2.04 -16.45
CA ALA A 530 -1.00 2.50 -15.07
C ALA A 530 -0.05 1.69 -14.19
N ILE A 531 0.63 2.37 -13.28
CA ILE A 531 1.53 1.79 -12.29
C ILE A 531 1.29 2.43 -10.93
N LYS A 532 1.37 1.64 -9.86
CA LYS A 532 1.15 2.11 -8.49
C LYS A 532 2.45 2.28 -7.73
N ALA A 533 2.43 3.16 -6.73
CA ALA A 533 3.54 3.30 -5.80
C ALA A 533 3.88 1.93 -5.17
N GLY A 534 5.14 1.52 -5.24
CA GLY A 534 5.61 0.23 -4.74
C GLY A 534 5.57 -0.93 -5.76
N ASP A 535 4.97 -0.75 -6.94
CA ASP A 535 5.00 -1.75 -8.01
C ASP A 535 6.42 -1.96 -8.53
N THR A 536 6.69 -3.16 -9.05
CA THR A 536 8.01 -3.55 -9.58
C THR A 536 8.38 -2.73 -10.82
N ILE A 537 9.51 -2.03 -10.75
CA ILE A 537 10.14 -1.35 -11.90
C ILE A 537 11.16 -2.27 -12.57
N GLY A 538 12.04 -2.89 -11.79
CA GLY A 538 13.12 -3.74 -12.30
C GLY A 538 14.10 -4.12 -11.20
N PHE A 539 15.30 -4.56 -11.58
CA PHE A 539 16.40 -4.87 -10.66
C PHE A 539 17.66 -4.11 -11.09
N LEU A 540 18.67 -4.06 -10.22
CA LEU A 540 19.95 -3.44 -10.53
C LEU A 540 20.60 -4.12 -11.75
N GLY A 541 20.93 -3.34 -12.77
CA GLY A 541 21.71 -3.83 -13.92
C GLY A 541 23.21 -3.66 -13.68
N LEU A 542 24.00 -4.45 -14.40
CA LEU A 542 25.44 -4.31 -14.44
C LEU A 542 25.84 -3.04 -15.21
N ASN A 543 26.85 -2.34 -14.70
CA ASN A 543 27.56 -1.26 -15.35
C ASN A 543 29.06 -1.45 -15.12
N GLU A 544 29.77 -1.91 -16.15
CA GLU A 544 31.23 -2.05 -16.16
C GLU A 544 31.86 -0.80 -16.78
N THR A 545 32.83 -0.21 -16.09
CA THR A 545 33.62 0.94 -16.55
C THR A 545 35.11 0.59 -16.50
N LEU A 546 35.95 1.44 -17.10
CA LEU A 546 37.39 1.30 -16.98
C LEU A 546 37.85 1.50 -15.52
N ALA A 547 38.78 0.66 -15.07
CA ALA A 547 39.44 0.80 -13.77
C ALA A 547 40.58 1.82 -13.82
N GLY A 548 41.16 2.07 -15.00
CA GLY A 548 42.18 3.07 -15.25
C GLY A 548 42.37 3.33 -16.75
N PRO A 549 43.23 4.31 -17.12
CA PRO A 549 43.46 4.69 -18.52
C PRO A 549 44.13 3.57 -19.35
N ASP A 550 44.86 2.68 -18.68
CA ASP A 550 45.57 1.54 -19.31
C ASP A 550 44.70 0.28 -19.44
N GLY A 551 43.42 0.34 -19.04
CA GLY A 551 42.49 -0.80 -19.01
C GLY A 551 42.12 -1.26 -17.60
N GLY A 552 41.57 -2.47 -17.50
CA GLY A 552 40.98 -3.04 -16.30
C GLY A 552 39.49 -2.75 -16.17
N VAL A 553 38.77 -3.67 -15.54
CA VAL A 553 37.30 -3.60 -15.38
C VAL A 553 36.92 -3.24 -13.95
N SER A 554 36.25 -2.10 -13.78
CA SER A 554 35.51 -1.75 -12.56
C SER A 554 34.05 -2.15 -12.72
N ARG A 555 33.46 -2.83 -11.74
CA ARG A 555 32.11 -3.39 -11.82
C ARG A 555 31.20 -2.80 -10.75
N SER A 556 30.03 -2.32 -11.14
CA SER A 556 28.96 -1.92 -10.24
C SER A 556 27.62 -2.47 -10.71
N TYR A 557 26.81 -3.01 -9.81
CA TYR A 557 25.39 -3.26 -10.09
C TYR A 557 24.60 -2.09 -9.54
N GLN A 558 23.94 -1.34 -10.41
CA GLN A 558 23.29 -0.09 -10.01
C GLN A 558 22.10 0.25 -10.88
N VAL A 559 21.23 1.11 -10.35
CA VAL A 559 20.22 1.84 -11.09
C VAL A 559 20.47 3.33 -10.86
N HIS A 560 20.31 4.12 -11.91
CA HIS A 560 20.25 5.57 -11.78
C HIS A 560 18.77 5.98 -11.69
N VAL A 561 18.42 6.73 -10.64
CA VAL A 561 17.05 7.20 -10.38
C VAL A 561 17.00 8.72 -10.42
N GLU A 562 16.17 9.26 -11.31
CA GLU A 562 15.89 10.70 -11.39
C GLU A 562 14.44 11.01 -11.08
N ILE A 563 14.21 12.21 -10.51
CA ILE A 563 12.90 12.86 -10.48
C ILE A 563 13.06 14.22 -11.17
N PHE A 564 12.33 14.44 -12.25
CA PHE A 564 12.41 15.69 -12.99
C PHE A 564 11.05 16.18 -13.48
N SER A 565 10.97 17.47 -13.83
CA SER A 565 9.78 18.10 -14.36
C SER A 565 10.12 19.05 -15.51
N ALA A 566 9.30 19.02 -16.56
CA ALA A 566 9.25 20.03 -17.61
C ALA A 566 8.03 20.96 -17.44
N ASP A 567 7.33 20.90 -16.30
CA ASP A 567 6.10 21.66 -16.06
C ASP A 567 6.44 23.15 -15.85
N PRO A 568 5.91 24.08 -16.67
CA PRO A 568 6.17 25.50 -16.52
C PRO A 568 5.59 26.09 -15.23
N LYS A 569 4.71 25.37 -14.53
CA LYS A 569 4.07 25.82 -13.27
C LYS A 569 4.89 25.49 -12.03
N ILE A 570 6.12 25.00 -12.16
CA ILE A 570 6.92 24.57 -10.99
C ILE A 570 7.09 25.66 -9.94
N GLU A 571 7.30 26.92 -10.33
CA GLU A 571 7.42 28.02 -9.36
C GLU A 571 6.13 28.24 -8.56
N ASP A 572 4.97 28.16 -9.23
CA ASP A 572 3.66 28.27 -8.57
C ASP A 572 3.47 27.12 -7.56
N PHE A 573 3.95 25.92 -7.91
CA PHE A 573 3.94 24.74 -7.04
C PHE A 573 4.83 24.93 -5.81
N LEU A 574 6.07 25.41 -6.00
CA LEU A 574 7.04 25.62 -4.92
C LEU A 574 6.61 26.73 -3.95
N LYS A 575 5.95 27.76 -4.47
CA LYS A 575 5.42 28.89 -3.70
C LYS A 575 4.14 28.56 -2.93
N ASN A 576 3.61 27.34 -3.05
CA ASN A 576 2.31 26.96 -2.48
C ASN A 576 1.21 27.96 -2.88
N LYS A 577 1.07 28.27 -4.17
CA LYS A 577 0.16 29.34 -4.63
C LYS A 577 -1.29 29.11 -4.23
N ALA A 578 -1.73 27.85 -4.13
CA ALA A 578 -3.06 27.50 -3.65
C ALA A 578 -3.21 27.65 -2.12
N ALA A 579 -2.14 27.98 -1.39
CA ALA A 579 -2.09 28.16 0.07
C ALA A 579 -2.65 26.95 0.84
N VAL A 580 -2.27 25.75 0.39
CA VAL A 580 -2.72 24.48 0.99
C VAL A 580 -2.01 24.29 2.33
N LYS A 581 -2.78 24.01 3.37
CA LYS A 581 -2.28 23.76 4.74
C LYS A 581 -2.46 22.33 5.22
N LYS A 582 -3.27 21.53 4.50
CA LYS A 582 -3.51 20.11 4.80
C LYS A 582 -2.25 19.29 4.52
N GLY A 583 -2.05 18.21 5.26
CA GLY A 583 -0.85 17.37 5.20
C GLY A 583 0.08 17.62 6.38
N LYS A 584 1.34 17.21 6.26
CA LYS A 584 2.35 17.42 7.30
C LYS A 584 2.54 18.91 7.57
N GLN A 585 2.85 19.19 8.83
CA GLN A 585 3.22 20.51 9.29
C GLN A 585 4.61 20.49 9.89
N TYR A 586 5.29 21.63 9.79
CA TYR A 586 6.63 21.83 10.32
C TYR A 586 6.64 23.05 11.22
N LEU A 587 7.28 22.93 12.37
CA LEU A 587 7.70 24.07 13.16
C LEU A 587 8.92 24.69 12.48
N HIS A 588 8.82 25.96 12.13
CA HIS A 588 9.94 26.74 11.63
C HIS A 588 10.65 27.41 12.81
N LEU A 589 11.94 27.11 12.93
CA LEU A 589 12.85 27.73 13.89
C LEU A 589 13.85 28.58 13.09
N PRO A 590 13.64 29.89 12.97
CA PRO A 590 14.62 30.78 12.36
C PRO A 590 15.98 30.67 13.04
N ALA A 591 17.03 31.09 12.33
CA ALA A 591 18.35 31.29 12.94
C ALA A 591 18.23 32.19 14.19
N ASP A 592 19.10 31.94 15.18
CA ASP A 592 19.11 32.61 16.49
C ASP A 592 17.87 32.36 17.39
N THR A 593 17.04 31.35 17.09
CA THR A 593 15.90 30.97 17.96
C THR A 593 16.38 30.53 19.36
N ASN A 594 15.76 31.06 20.42
CA ASN A 594 16.02 30.67 21.80
C ASN A 594 14.96 29.69 22.30
N LEU A 595 15.39 28.47 22.64
CA LEU A 595 14.56 27.47 23.30
C LEU A 595 14.75 27.54 24.83
N LYS A 596 13.71 27.26 25.60
CA LYS A 596 13.83 27.14 27.06
C LYS A 596 14.39 25.76 27.42
N GLY A 597 15.41 25.71 28.26
CA GLY A 597 16.02 24.47 28.74
C GLY A 597 15.05 23.63 29.58
N LYS A 598 15.17 22.30 29.46
CA LYS A 598 14.37 21.33 30.21
C LYS A 598 15.26 20.63 31.24
N SER A 599 14.79 20.57 32.49
CA SER A 599 15.53 19.95 33.61
C SER A 599 16.12 18.58 33.21
N PRO A 600 17.41 18.31 33.51
CA PRO A 600 18.28 19.05 34.42
C PRO A 600 18.99 20.27 33.81
N GLN A 601 18.83 20.53 32.51
CA GLN A 601 19.42 21.70 31.85
C GLN A 601 18.61 22.95 32.21
N THR A 602 19.24 23.90 32.90
CA THR A 602 18.67 25.21 33.22
C THR A 602 19.25 26.27 32.29
N GLY A 603 18.42 27.18 31.76
CA GLY A 603 18.85 28.29 30.89
C GLY A 603 18.17 28.29 29.51
N LEU A 604 18.70 29.10 28.59
CA LEU A 604 18.27 29.16 27.19
C LEU A 604 19.20 28.32 26.32
N VAL A 605 18.63 27.54 25.41
CA VAL A 605 19.35 26.80 24.37
C VAL A 605 19.19 27.57 23.07
N LYS A 606 20.28 28.18 22.60
CA LYS A 606 20.29 28.95 21.34
C LYS A 606 20.51 28.03 20.14
N ILE A 607 19.63 28.14 19.16
CA ILE A 607 19.75 27.54 17.84
C ILE A 607 20.40 28.57 16.92
N SER A 608 21.47 28.21 16.24
CA SER A 608 22.29 29.14 15.44
C SER A 608 21.80 29.20 14.00
N ASN A 609 21.44 28.04 13.45
CA ASN A 609 21.03 27.86 12.06
C ASN A 609 19.52 27.70 11.95
N GLU A 610 18.97 28.06 10.79
CA GLU A 610 17.56 27.80 10.50
C GLU A 610 17.25 26.30 10.52
N ASN A 611 16.14 25.93 11.16
CA ASN A 611 15.74 24.55 11.37
C ASN A 611 14.25 24.34 11.15
N PHE A 612 13.89 23.13 10.71
CA PHE A 612 12.51 22.72 10.49
C PHE A 612 12.25 21.41 11.23
N VAL A 613 11.32 21.42 12.17
CA VAL A 613 10.95 20.24 12.95
C VAL A 613 9.57 19.79 12.52
N GLU A 614 9.47 18.58 11.97
CA GLU A 614 8.16 17.97 11.69
C GLU A 614 7.33 17.97 12.97
N LEU A 615 6.11 18.52 12.90
CA LEU A 615 5.27 18.77 14.07
C LEU A 615 4.97 17.47 14.84
N GLU A 616 4.91 16.34 14.15
CA GLU A 616 4.70 15.02 14.75
C GLU A 616 5.91 14.51 15.54
N LYS A 617 7.12 14.96 15.18
CA LYS A 617 8.37 14.68 15.92
C LYS A 617 8.54 15.61 17.12
N ALA A 618 7.80 16.72 17.18
CA ALA A 618 7.82 17.66 18.31
C ALA A 618 6.91 17.16 19.44
N ILE A 619 7.49 16.86 20.60
CA ILE A 619 6.74 16.28 21.73
C ILE A 619 5.99 17.41 22.45
N PRO A 620 4.65 17.39 22.55
CA PRO A 620 3.92 18.37 23.34
C PRO A 620 4.35 18.32 24.81
N TYR A 621 4.67 19.47 25.38
CA TYR A 621 5.04 19.62 26.79
C TYR A 621 4.22 20.74 27.42
N LYS A 622 3.78 20.56 28.68
CA LYS A 622 2.95 21.55 29.37
C LYS A 622 3.44 21.75 30.80
N ASP A 623 3.67 22.99 31.17
CA ASP A 623 3.86 23.46 32.55
C ASP A 623 2.77 24.50 32.88
N THR A 624 3.14 25.73 33.25
CA THR A 624 2.23 26.90 33.27
C THR A 624 1.90 27.41 31.86
N GLU A 625 2.72 27.07 30.86
CA GLU A 625 2.54 27.39 29.45
C GLU A 625 2.53 26.12 28.59
N ASP A 626 2.08 26.24 27.34
CA ASP A 626 2.10 25.16 26.35
C ASP A 626 3.35 25.27 25.46
N TRP A 627 4.10 24.17 25.36
CA TRP A 627 5.36 24.07 24.63
C TRP A 627 5.38 22.91 23.64
N TYR A 628 6.26 23.02 22.65
CA TYR A 628 6.81 21.93 21.88
C TYR A 628 8.22 21.62 22.39
N ASP A 629 8.45 20.40 22.86
CA ASP A 629 9.79 19.88 23.12
C ASP A 629 10.37 19.40 21.77
N VAL A 630 11.36 20.16 21.29
CA VAL A 630 11.94 20.00 19.96
C VAL A 630 13.39 19.58 20.09
N THR A 631 13.83 18.73 19.18
CA THR A 631 15.24 18.36 19.03
C THR A 631 15.66 18.66 17.61
N VAL A 632 16.75 19.42 17.48
CA VAL A 632 17.34 19.81 16.20
C VAL A 632 18.83 19.49 16.20
N THR A 633 19.40 19.32 15.01
CA THR A 633 20.86 19.29 14.84
C THR A 633 21.29 20.70 14.44
N ASP A 634 22.11 21.33 15.26
CA ASP A 634 22.62 22.69 15.05
C ASP A 634 24.14 22.69 15.26
N ASN A 635 24.89 23.04 14.21
CA ASN A 635 26.36 22.92 14.16
C ASN A 635 26.87 21.52 14.49
N ALA A 636 26.28 20.51 13.84
CA ALA A 636 26.54 19.08 14.08
C ALA A 636 26.27 18.57 15.52
N GLU A 637 25.71 19.38 16.40
CA GLU A 637 25.31 18.98 17.76
C GLU A 637 23.80 18.82 17.89
N LYS A 638 23.34 17.80 18.60
CA LYS A 638 21.92 17.68 18.94
C LYS A 638 21.58 18.65 20.07
N LYS A 639 20.71 19.60 19.78
CA LYS A 639 20.16 20.56 20.75
C LYS A 639 18.69 20.25 21.00
N THR A 640 18.31 20.19 22.26
CA THR A 640 16.93 19.94 22.70
C THR A 640 16.46 21.10 23.57
N GLY A 641 15.21 21.50 23.41
CA GLY A 641 14.62 22.55 24.23
C GLY A 641 13.14 22.76 23.96
N LEU A 642 12.53 23.65 24.75
CA LEU A 642 11.11 23.96 24.69
C LEU A 642 10.88 25.21 23.84
N LEU A 643 10.10 25.07 22.77
CA LEU A 643 9.57 26.14 21.93
C LEU A 643 8.14 26.46 22.35
N LYS A 644 7.83 27.73 22.64
CA LYS A 644 6.47 28.12 23.07
C LYS A 644 5.49 27.89 21.92
N LYS A 645 4.33 27.27 22.18
CA LYS A 645 3.32 27.03 21.11
C LYS A 645 2.72 28.32 20.60
N GLU A 646 2.46 29.25 21.52
CA GLU A 646 2.00 30.59 21.18
C GLU A 646 3.09 31.32 20.38
N GLY A 647 2.75 31.76 19.16
CA GLY A 647 3.68 32.41 18.25
C GLY A 647 4.59 31.47 17.45
N ALA A 648 4.50 30.15 17.64
CA ALA A 648 5.24 29.20 16.82
C ALA A 648 4.80 29.29 15.34
N LEU A 649 5.77 29.43 14.44
CA LEU A 649 5.54 29.48 13.00
C LEU A 649 5.35 28.06 12.47
N LEU A 650 4.15 27.80 11.94
CA LEU A 650 3.80 26.52 11.30
C LEU A 650 3.82 26.67 9.78
N LEU A 651 4.57 25.80 9.12
CA LEU A 651 4.62 25.66 7.67
C LEU A 651 3.94 24.36 7.24
N SER A 652 3.30 24.36 6.09
CA SER A 652 2.80 23.13 5.45
C SER A 652 3.92 22.44 4.67
N GLN A 653 3.85 21.12 4.48
CA GLN A 653 4.69 20.42 3.50
C GLN A 653 4.64 21.03 2.09
N HIS A 654 3.58 21.75 1.76
CA HIS A 654 3.44 22.39 0.47
C HIS A 654 4.20 23.72 0.35
N ASP A 655 4.67 24.31 1.46
CA ASP A 655 5.47 25.53 1.46
C ASP A 655 6.95 25.24 1.12
N TRP A 656 7.24 24.64 -0.04
CA TRP A 656 8.58 24.15 -0.42
C TRP A 656 9.66 25.22 -0.27
N GLU A 657 9.48 26.43 -0.82
CA GLU A 657 10.47 27.51 -0.69
C GLU A 657 10.73 27.87 0.77
N LYS A 658 9.67 27.94 1.59
CA LYS A 658 9.80 28.27 3.03
C LYS A 658 10.42 27.13 3.83
N LEU A 659 10.32 25.89 3.35
CA LEU A 659 11.02 24.71 3.89
C LEU A 659 12.48 24.62 3.42
N GLY A 660 12.97 25.62 2.69
CA GLY A 660 14.36 25.71 2.26
C GLY A 660 14.67 25.05 0.92
N PHE A 661 13.65 24.68 0.14
CA PHE A 661 13.89 24.28 -1.26
C PHE A 661 14.25 25.50 -2.10
N ARG A 662 15.35 25.38 -2.86
CA ARG A 662 15.91 26.52 -3.61
C ARG A 662 16.22 26.11 -5.04
N VAL A 663 15.85 26.98 -5.98
CA VAL A 663 16.19 26.84 -7.38
C VAL A 663 17.66 27.19 -7.61
N VAL A 664 18.39 26.29 -8.25
CA VAL A 664 19.71 26.56 -8.84
C VAL A 664 19.52 26.51 -10.34
N LYS A 665 19.87 27.59 -11.04
CA LYS A 665 19.68 27.69 -12.47
C LYS A 665 20.99 28.04 -13.14
N GLU A 666 21.35 27.26 -14.14
CA GLU A 666 22.44 27.60 -15.04
C GLU A 666 22.12 28.92 -15.75
N SER A 667 22.96 29.93 -15.51
CA SER A 667 22.78 31.28 -16.04
C SER A 667 23.79 31.61 -17.15
N ASN A 668 24.76 30.73 -17.36
CA ASN A 668 25.71 30.81 -18.47
C ASN A 668 25.01 30.55 -19.81
N SER A 669 25.03 31.54 -20.70
CA SER A 669 24.45 31.42 -22.05
C SER A 669 25.21 30.44 -22.96
N ASN A 670 26.42 30.03 -22.57
CA ASN A 670 27.27 29.08 -23.27
C ASN A 670 27.35 27.71 -22.55
N ALA A 671 26.44 27.43 -21.62
CA ALA A 671 26.44 26.20 -20.83
C ALA A 671 26.64 24.97 -21.73
N ASP A 672 27.74 24.27 -21.51
CA ASP A 672 28.16 23.08 -22.27
C ASP A 672 27.70 21.79 -21.58
N GLY A 673 26.79 21.89 -20.60
CA GLY A 673 26.33 20.76 -19.80
C GLY A 673 27.26 20.38 -18.65
N PHE A 674 28.39 21.07 -18.48
CA PHE A 674 29.14 21.07 -17.24
C PHE A 674 28.61 22.20 -16.34
N LEU A 675 28.73 22.02 -15.03
CA LEU A 675 28.43 23.03 -14.04
C LEU A 675 29.53 24.10 -14.08
N ASP A 676 29.11 25.36 -14.19
CA ASP A 676 29.97 26.53 -14.01
C ASP A 676 29.64 27.19 -12.65
N PRO A 677 30.36 26.85 -11.56
CA PRO A 677 29.98 27.29 -10.21
C PRO A 677 30.01 28.82 -10.04
N ASP A 678 30.90 29.51 -10.75
CA ASP A 678 31.03 30.97 -10.66
C ASP A 678 29.85 31.72 -11.29
N ASP A 679 29.10 31.06 -12.19
CA ASP A 679 27.89 31.59 -12.84
C ASP A 679 26.60 31.20 -12.08
N MET A 680 26.72 30.57 -10.90
CA MET A 680 25.59 30.16 -10.06
C MET A 680 25.23 31.23 -9.01
N PRO A 681 24.00 31.20 -8.45
CA PRO A 681 23.62 32.09 -7.35
C PRO A 681 24.55 31.99 -6.13
N ASP A 682 24.77 33.11 -5.42
CA ASP A 682 25.69 33.20 -4.28
C ASP A 682 25.51 32.11 -3.22
N PHE A 683 24.25 31.76 -2.92
CA PHE A 683 23.97 30.72 -1.93
C PHE A 683 24.49 29.34 -2.37
N PHE A 684 24.44 29.04 -3.67
CA PHE A 684 24.99 27.81 -4.22
C PHE A 684 26.51 27.86 -4.24
N GLN A 685 27.13 28.98 -4.62
CA GLN A 685 28.59 29.13 -4.55
C GLN A 685 29.14 28.88 -3.14
N ALA A 686 28.42 29.34 -2.11
CA ALA A 686 28.77 29.08 -0.72
C ALA A 686 28.68 27.58 -0.37
N LEU A 687 27.57 26.92 -0.75
CA LEU A 687 27.41 25.47 -0.54
C LEU A 687 28.44 24.66 -1.33
N TYR A 688 28.77 25.07 -2.56
CA TYR A 688 29.76 24.44 -3.41
C TYR A 688 31.15 24.50 -2.77
N LYS A 689 31.56 25.65 -2.23
CA LYS A 689 32.81 25.78 -1.45
C LYS A 689 32.77 24.97 -0.15
N GLU A 690 31.60 24.84 0.45
CA GLU A 690 31.43 24.06 1.67
C GLU A 690 31.54 22.54 1.43
N LEU A 691 31.23 22.07 0.22
CA LEU A 691 31.38 20.67 -0.18
C LEU A 691 32.82 20.17 0.01
N ASP A 692 33.82 20.88 -0.52
CA ASP A 692 35.25 20.55 -0.30
C ASP A 692 35.65 20.72 1.17
N ARG A 693 35.19 21.79 1.84
CA ARG A 693 35.48 22.05 3.26
C ARG A 693 35.03 20.90 4.17
N LEU A 694 33.87 20.31 3.87
CA LEU A 694 33.30 19.17 4.60
C LEU A 694 33.72 17.82 4.02
N GLY A 695 34.28 17.83 2.81
CA GLY A 695 34.75 16.68 2.05
C GLY A 695 36.20 16.32 2.34
N ASN A 696 36.96 16.12 1.27
CA ASN A 696 38.36 15.66 1.33
C ASN A 696 39.36 16.80 1.64
N LYS A 697 38.94 18.07 1.49
CA LYS A 697 39.71 19.30 1.76
C LYS A 697 40.95 19.46 0.89
N ASP A 698 40.90 19.01 -0.36
CA ASP A 698 41.99 19.15 -1.32
C ASP A 698 41.91 20.44 -2.15
N GLN A 699 40.94 21.31 -1.83
CA GLN A 699 40.64 22.58 -2.52
C GLN A 699 40.04 22.40 -3.91
N LYS A 700 39.61 21.19 -4.26
CA LYS A 700 38.87 20.86 -5.46
C LYS A 700 37.53 20.26 -5.05
N VAL A 701 36.50 20.55 -5.84
CA VAL A 701 35.19 19.93 -5.63
C VAL A 701 35.03 18.83 -6.65
N THR A 702 35.01 17.59 -6.17
CA THR A 702 34.91 16.39 -6.99
C THR A 702 33.86 15.43 -6.43
N PRO A 703 33.47 14.36 -7.17
CA PRO A 703 32.58 13.34 -6.63
C PRO A 703 33.09 12.67 -5.35
N GLU A 704 34.41 12.68 -5.09
CA GLU A 704 34.99 12.08 -3.87
C GLU A 704 34.62 12.84 -2.58
N ASP A 705 34.20 14.10 -2.68
CA ASP A 705 33.76 14.88 -1.51
C ASP A 705 32.43 14.42 -0.94
N PHE A 706 31.51 13.97 -1.81
CA PHE A 706 30.14 13.67 -1.43
C PHE A 706 29.99 12.59 -0.35
N PRO A 707 30.65 11.42 -0.43
CA PRO A 707 30.54 10.37 0.60
C PRO A 707 31.04 10.82 1.98
N ILE A 708 31.78 11.93 2.06
CA ILE A 708 32.30 12.51 3.29
C ILE A 708 31.39 13.67 3.73
N ALA A 709 31.17 14.65 2.85
CA ALA A 709 30.42 15.86 3.15
C ALA A 709 28.94 15.61 3.46
N LEU A 710 28.28 14.69 2.74
CA LEU A 710 26.86 14.38 2.96
C LEU A 710 26.58 13.64 4.28
N LYS A 711 27.62 13.21 5.01
CA LYS A 711 27.46 12.73 6.40
C LYS A 711 27.08 13.87 7.35
N ASN A 712 27.41 15.10 7.00
CA ASN A 712 26.92 16.28 7.70
C ASN A 712 25.44 16.49 7.34
N VAL A 713 24.56 16.28 8.33
CA VAL A 713 23.10 16.33 8.15
C VAL A 713 22.62 17.73 7.72
N GLU A 714 23.19 18.80 8.27
CA GLU A 714 22.81 20.18 7.93
C GLU A 714 23.17 20.49 6.47
N PHE A 715 24.41 20.18 6.07
CA PHE A 715 24.86 20.35 4.69
C PHE A 715 24.03 19.50 3.71
N ARG A 716 23.82 18.22 4.01
CA ARG A 716 22.98 17.33 3.20
C ARG A 716 21.56 17.85 3.06
N ASN A 717 20.98 18.41 4.12
CA ASN A 717 19.64 19.00 4.08
C ASN A 717 19.58 20.21 3.15
N HIS A 718 20.58 21.08 3.15
CA HIS A 718 20.65 22.19 2.18
C HIS A 718 20.85 21.68 0.75
N TRP A 719 21.78 20.74 0.57
CA TRP A 719 22.15 20.21 -0.74
C TRP A 719 21.01 19.43 -1.42
N SER A 720 20.35 18.53 -0.68
CA SER A 720 19.24 17.73 -1.19
C SER A 720 17.95 18.52 -1.45
N ARG A 721 17.87 19.77 -0.98
CA ARG A 721 16.73 20.67 -1.25
C ARG A 721 16.98 21.62 -2.41
N LEU A 722 18.11 21.47 -3.10
CA LEU A 722 18.34 22.15 -4.36
C LEU A 722 17.44 21.57 -5.46
N ILE A 723 16.89 22.44 -6.29
CA ILE A 723 16.12 22.10 -7.48
C ILE A 723 16.89 22.68 -8.66
N ALA A 724 17.57 21.83 -9.40
CA ALA A 724 18.49 22.28 -10.43
C ALA A 724 17.80 22.37 -11.79
N TYR A 725 18.01 23.48 -12.49
CA TYR A 725 17.54 23.70 -13.86
C TYR A 725 18.73 23.67 -14.81
N HIS A 726 18.91 22.54 -15.49
CA HIS A 726 20.02 22.30 -16.40
C HIS A 726 19.62 21.35 -17.55
N PRO A 727 20.43 21.25 -18.61
CA PRO A 727 20.24 20.25 -19.67
C PRO A 727 20.37 18.83 -19.12
N THR A 728 19.47 17.93 -19.51
CA THR A 728 19.54 16.51 -19.17
C THR A 728 20.76 15.83 -19.82
N GLU A 729 21.32 14.84 -19.14
CA GLU A 729 22.43 14.03 -19.66
C GLU A 729 22.02 13.06 -20.77
N TRP A 730 20.72 12.73 -20.86
CA TRP A 730 20.19 11.69 -21.74
C TRP A 730 19.85 12.14 -23.18
N LYS A 731 20.15 13.40 -23.52
CA LYS A 731 19.74 14.02 -24.80
C LYS A 731 20.81 14.03 -25.89
N SER A 732 21.96 14.63 -25.60
CA SER A 732 22.89 15.00 -26.67
C SER A 732 23.92 13.90 -26.92
N LYS A 733 24.09 13.53 -28.18
CA LYS A 733 25.17 12.64 -28.63
C LYS A 733 26.54 13.28 -28.47
N SER A 734 27.56 12.44 -28.40
CA SER A 734 28.96 12.75 -28.10
C SER A 734 29.65 13.68 -29.10
N ASP A 735 29.09 13.83 -30.31
CA ASP A 735 29.56 14.73 -31.37
C ASP A 735 29.00 16.16 -31.26
N SER A 736 28.02 16.38 -30.38
CA SER A 736 27.44 17.70 -30.16
C SER A 736 28.37 18.63 -29.39
N ILE A 737 28.18 19.94 -29.58
CA ILE A 737 29.01 20.99 -28.93
C ILE A 737 29.00 20.89 -27.39
N LYS A 738 27.95 20.32 -26.80
CA LYS A 738 27.85 20.01 -25.36
C LYS A 738 29.08 19.21 -24.89
N TRP A 739 29.54 18.25 -25.68
CA TRP A 739 30.64 17.36 -25.29
C TRP A 739 32.01 17.84 -25.76
N ALA A 740 32.14 19.05 -26.32
CA ALA A 740 33.41 19.57 -26.80
C ALA A 740 34.50 19.67 -25.71
N ARG A 741 34.11 19.82 -24.44
CA ARG A 741 35.04 19.79 -23.29
C ARG A 741 35.61 18.40 -23.03
N LEU A 742 34.88 17.33 -23.37
CA LEU A 742 35.34 15.94 -23.19
C LEU A 742 36.59 15.64 -24.03
N ASP A 743 36.64 16.15 -25.27
CA ASP A 743 37.80 16.01 -26.16
C ASP A 743 39.07 16.61 -25.54
N LYS A 744 38.94 17.72 -24.81
CA LYS A 744 40.05 18.36 -24.09
C LYS A 744 40.44 17.61 -22.83
N LEU A 745 39.45 17.10 -22.08
CA LEU A 745 39.70 16.36 -20.83
C LEU A 745 40.43 15.04 -21.06
N LEU A 746 40.24 14.43 -22.23
CA LEU A 746 40.80 13.13 -22.58
C LEU A 746 41.76 13.20 -23.79
N GLU A 747 42.36 14.36 -24.05
CA GLU A 747 43.27 14.56 -25.20
C GLU A 747 44.47 13.61 -25.17
N ASP A 748 44.96 13.32 -23.97
CA ASP A 748 46.07 12.39 -23.71
C ASP A 748 45.62 10.91 -23.62
N SER A 749 44.33 10.61 -23.82
CA SER A 749 43.77 9.26 -23.66
C SER A 749 42.77 8.93 -24.77
N PRO A 750 43.22 8.82 -26.05
CA PRO A 750 42.33 8.68 -27.20
C PRO A 750 41.48 7.39 -27.20
N SER A 751 41.99 6.28 -26.66
CA SER A 751 41.20 5.04 -26.50
C SER A 751 40.07 5.22 -25.48
N VAL A 752 40.33 5.94 -24.38
CA VAL A 752 39.32 6.24 -23.35
C VAL A 752 38.27 7.20 -23.91
N LEU A 753 38.71 8.24 -24.62
CA LEU A 753 37.81 9.19 -25.30
C LEU A 753 36.87 8.48 -26.28
N LYS A 754 37.41 7.61 -27.15
CA LYS A 754 36.61 6.82 -28.09
C LYS A 754 35.56 5.99 -27.35
N HIS A 755 35.97 5.25 -26.31
CA HIS A 755 35.08 4.43 -25.51
C HIS A 755 33.97 5.23 -24.84
N GLU A 756 34.30 6.36 -24.20
CA GLU A 756 33.31 7.22 -23.54
C GLU A 756 32.33 7.84 -24.53
N LYS A 757 32.78 8.22 -25.74
CA LYS A 757 31.88 8.71 -26.80
C LYS A 757 30.88 7.64 -27.25
N GLU A 758 31.35 6.41 -27.48
CA GLU A 758 30.48 5.27 -27.82
C GLU A 758 29.47 4.98 -26.71
N ARG A 759 29.89 5.05 -25.44
CA ARG A 759 29.02 4.87 -24.27
C ARG A 759 27.99 5.99 -24.14
N ILE A 760 28.36 7.26 -24.33
CA ILE A 760 27.43 8.39 -24.33
C ILE A 760 26.35 8.20 -25.40
N ASP A 761 26.76 7.86 -26.63
CA ASP A 761 25.83 7.71 -27.76
C ASP A 761 24.84 6.55 -27.55
N SER A 762 25.24 5.49 -26.85
CA SER A 762 24.36 4.35 -26.55
C SER A 762 23.35 4.64 -25.44
N LEU A 763 23.64 5.59 -24.54
CA LEU A 763 22.77 5.96 -23.42
C LEU A 763 21.69 6.97 -23.81
N VAL A 764 21.89 7.73 -24.90
CA VAL A 764 20.94 8.74 -25.36
C VAL A 764 19.59 8.13 -25.77
N PHE A 765 18.51 8.75 -25.30
CA PHE A 765 17.13 8.39 -25.68
C PHE A 765 16.17 9.59 -25.75
N TRP A 766 16.58 10.78 -25.30
CA TRP A 766 15.66 11.90 -25.10
C TRP A 766 14.96 12.38 -26.37
N ASP A 767 15.70 12.43 -27.48
CA ASP A 767 15.19 12.88 -28.79
C ASP A 767 14.42 11.77 -29.55
N ASP A 768 14.24 10.60 -28.92
CA ASP A 768 13.38 9.55 -29.49
C ASP A 768 11.94 10.09 -29.67
N PRO A 769 11.30 9.89 -30.85
CA PRO A 769 9.96 10.40 -31.11
C PRO A 769 8.91 9.95 -30.07
N VAL A 770 9.06 8.75 -29.51
CA VAL A 770 8.18 8.23 -28.45
C VAL A 770 8.28 9.10 -27.20
N VAL A 771 9.50 9.47 -26.82
CA VAL A 771 9.83 10.23 -25.60
C VAL A 771 9.39 11.68 -25.78
N GLN A 772 9.73 12.29 -26.92
CA GLN A 772 9.30 13.65 -27.26
C GLN A 772 7.77 13.81 -27.34
N SER A 773 7.05 12.78 -27.78
CA SER A 773 5.58 12.79 -27.80
C SER A 773 4.93 12.96 -26.41
N LYS A 774 5.69 12.82 -25.32
CA LYS A 774 5.21 12.96 -23.94
C LYS A 774 5.34 14.39 -23.38
N GLY A 775 5.85 15.34 -24.16
CA GLY A 775 5.94 16.75 -23.74
C GLY A 775 7.12 17.03 -22.80
N LEU A 776 8.25 16.34 -23.01
CA LEU A 776 9.48 16.53 -22.25
C LEU A 776 10.35 17.71 -22.71
N GLY A 777 9.94 18.36 -23.80
CA GLY A 777 10.56 19.58 -24.30
C GLY A 777 11.98 19.38 -24.82
N ASP A 778 12.72 20.49 -24.85
CA ASP A 778 14.09 20.56 -25.37
C ASP A 778 15.14 19.95 -24.44
N GLY A 779 14.73 19.33 -23.33
CA GLY A 779 15.64 18.66 -22.40
C GLY A 779 16.39 19.59 -21.45
N VAL A 780 16.01 20.87 -21.33
CA VAL A 780 16.41 21.69 -20.17
C VAL A 780 15.26 21.68 -19.17
N ILE A 781 15.46 20.99 -18.05
CA ILE A 781 14.37 20.61 -17.14
C ILE A 781 14.78 20.78 -15.68
N TRP A 782 13.78 20.69 -14.80
CA TRP A 782 13.97 20.80 -13.35
C TRP A 782 14.23 19.44 -12.73
N HIS A 783 15.34 19.29 -12.03
CA HIS A 783 15.74 18.07 -11.33
C HIS A 783 15.59 18.23 -9.82
N PHE A 784 14.98 17.25 -9.17
CA PHE A 784 14.83 17.16 -7.72
C PHE A 784 15.70 16.03 -7.17
N HIS A 785 16.29 16.22 -5.99
CA HIS A 785 16.87 15.09 -5.27
C HIS A 785 15.77 14.06 -4.94
N PRO A 786 15.86 12.80 -5.39
CA PRO A 786 14.76 11.85 -5.28
C PRO A 786 14.29 11.59 -3.84
N ILE A 787 15.22 11.39 -2.91
CA ILE A 787 14.88 11.11 -1.50
C ILE A 787 14.27 12.33 -0.79
N ALA A 788 14.79 13.55 -0.98
CA ALA A 788 14.24 14.75 -0.36
C ALA A 788 12.87 15.14 -0.92
N PHE A 789 12.67 14.96 -2.23
CA PHE A 789 11.35 15.14 -2.84
C PHE A 789 10.34 14.18 -2.20
N LEU A 790 10.69 12.89 -2.12
CA LEU A 790 9.82 11.87 -1.55
C LEU A 790 9.59 12.06 -0.05
N SER A 791 10.60 12.45 0.74
CA SER A 791 10.45 12.64 2.19
C SER A 791 9.50 13.79 2.54
N ASN A 792 9.33 14.76 1.64
CA ASN A 792 8.34 15.81 1.80
C ASN A 792 6.89 15.27 1.67
N PHE A 793 6.69 14.19 0.92
CA PHE A 793 5.39 13.50 0.80
C PHE A 793 5.22 12.32 1.76
N ILE A 794 6.27 11.54 2.00
CA ILE A 794 6.27 10.30 2.79
C ILE A 794 6.54 10.64 4.26
N GLY A 795 5.53 10.49 5.12
CA GLY A 795 5.60 10.69 6.58
C GLY A 795 6.47 9.70 7.32
N GLY A 796 7.21 10.21 8.31
CA GLY A 796 7.71 9.41 9.44
C GLY A 796 6.67 9.20 10.55
N GLY A 797 5.48 9.79 10.42
CA GLY A 797 4.32 9.47 11.24
C GLY A 797 3.43 8.46 10.54
N CYS A 798 3.17 7.37 11.23
CA CYS A 798 2.16 6.42 10.79
C CYS A 798 0.76 6.90 11.20
N CYS A 799 -0.22 6.50 10.40
CA CYS A 799 -1.52 6.05 10.90
C CYS A 799 -2.49 7.09 11.43
N GLU A 800 -2.80 8.14 10.68
CA GLU A 800 -4.12 8.74 10.84
C GLU A 800 -5.18 7.68 10.46
N LEU A 801 -6.14 7.42 11.36
CA LEU A 801 -7.22 6.51 11.05
C LEU A 801 -8.13 7.20 10.04
N THR A 802 -8.28 6.68 8.84
CA THR A 802 -9.18 7.24 7.83
C THR A 802 -10.55 6.57 7.93
N LEU A 803 -11.59 7.20 7.37
CA LEU A 803 -12.91 6.58 7.29
C LEU A 803 -12.87 5.26 6.50
N GLU A 804 -12.07 5.22 5.43
CA GLU A 804 -11.92 4.01 4.61
C GLU A 804 -11.24 2.88 5.38
N SER A 805 -10.12 3.16 6.07
CA SER A 805 -9.45 2.14 6.87
C SER A 805 -10.31 1.69 8.06
N PHE A 806 -11.01 2.62 8.73
CA PHE A 806 -11.98 2.27 9.77
C PHE A 806 -13.05 1.30 9.25
N LYS A 807 -13.67 1.61 8.10
CA LYS A 807 -14.72 0.76 7.51
C LYS A 807 -14.18 -0.58 7.01
N ALA A 808 -12.97 -0.62 6.45
CA ALA A 808 -12.33 -1.86 6.03
C ALA A 808 -12.02 -2.78 7.24
N ILE A 809 -11.60 -2.19 8.36
CA ILE A 809 -11.28 -2.93 9.58
C ILE A 809 -12.56 -3.37 10.32
N PHE A 810 -13.51 -2.47 10.55
CA PHE A 810 -14.62 -2.67 11.48
C PHE A 810 -15.99 -2.84 10.80
N GLY A 811 -16.09 -2.64 9.49
CA GLY A 811 -17.34 -2.69 8.72
C GLY A 811 -18.13 -1.38 8.73
N ASN A 812 -19.32 -1.42 8.12
CA ASN A 812 -20.23 -0.27 7.96
C ASN A 812 -21.44 -0.32 8.92
N ARG A 813 -21.38 -1.10 10.00
CA ARG A 813 -22.53 -1.26 10.89
C ARG A 813 -22.80 0.03 11.70
N PRO A 814 -24.06 0.31 12.07
CA PRO A 814 -24.37 1.39 13.02
C PRO A 814 -23.54 1.27 14.30
N LEU A 815 -23.05 2.41 14.79
CA LEU A 815 -22.22 2.46 15.99
C LEU A 815 -23.08 2.72 17.23
N PHE A 816 -22.81 1.99 18.31
CA PHE A 816 -23.39 2.20 19.64
C PHE A 816 -24.92 2.11 19.71
N THR A 817 -25.52 1.16 18.99
CA THR A 817 -26.98 1.00 18.87
C THR A 817 -27.57 -0.13 19.72
N ALA A 818 -26.83 -0.69 20.67
CA ALA A 818 -27.36 -1.75 21.55
C ALA A 818 -28.51 -1.27 22.43
N ASP A 819 -29.39 -2.18 22.85
CA ASP A 819 -30.63 -1.89 23.58
C ASP A 819 -30.43 -1.16 24.92
N ASN A 820 -29.22 -1.17 25.48
CA ASN A 820 -28.89 -0.49 26.73
C ASN A 820 -28.49 1.00 26.55
N MET A 821 -28.43 1.48 25.31
CA MET A 821 -28.13 2.87 24.94
C MET A 821 -29.42 3.67 24.78
N SER A 822 -29.41 4.93 25.24
CA SER A 822 -30.53 5.84 25.00
C SER A 822 -30.53 6.29 23.53
N THR A 823 -31.66 6.14 22.84
CA THR A 823 -31.79 6.55 21.43
C THR A 823 -31.71 8.08 21.23
N THR A 824 -31.85 8.86 22.31
CA THR A 824 -31.75 10.33 22.27
C THR A 824 -30.37 10.86 22.60
N CYS A 825 -29.42 10.00 23.02
CA CYS A 825 -28.09 10.45 23.39
C CYS A 825 -27.18 10.63 22.17
N SER A 826 -26.21 11.54 22.28
CA SER A 826 -25.30 11.84 21.16
C SER A 826 -24.33 10.72 20.81
N SER A 827 -24.22 9.70 21.68
CA SER A 827 -23.45 8.48 21.42
C SER A 827 -24.22 7.45 20.60
N TYR A 828 -25.56 7.54 20.50
CA TYR A 828 -26.35 6.55 19.75
C TYR A 828 -26.25 6.80 18.25
N ASN A 829 -25.96 5.74 17.48
CA ASN A 829 -25.84 5.77 16.02
C ASN A 829 -24.94 6.89 15.51
N VAL A 830 -23.75 7.03 16.11
CA VAL A 830 -22.79 8.07 15.73
C VAL A 830 -22.31 7.84 14.29
N ASP A 831 -22.25 8.92 13.53
CA ASP A 831 -21.66 8.91 12.19
C ASP A 831 -20.20 8.43 12.23
N HIS A 832 -19.83 7.58 11.27
CA HIS A 832 -18.50 6.96 11.26
C HIS A 832 -17.38 7.99 11.07
N GLN A 833 -17.58 9.01 10.23
CA GLN A 833 -16.59 10.07 10.05
C GLN A 833 -16.41 10.85 11.34
N LYS A 834 -17.52 11.26 11.97
CA LYS A 834 -17.49 11.93 13.28
C LYS A 834 -16.75 11.11 14.34
N PHE A 835 -16.96 9.80 14.39
CA PHE A 835 -16.28 8.94 15.35
C PHE A 835 -14.77 8.85 15.09
N VAL A 836 -14.37 8.71 13.83
CA VAL A 836 -12.96 8.72 13.40
C VAL A 836 -12.29 10.04 13.74
N ASP A 837 -12.94 11.17 13.46
CA ASP A 837 -12.42 12.50 13.77
C ASP A 837 -12.19 12.68 15.27
N LEU A 838 -13.14 12.22 16.11
CA LEU A 838 -13.01 12.25 17.56
C LEU A 838 -11.85 11.36 18.07
N LEU A 839 -11.66 10.18 17.47
CA LEU A 839 -10.53 9.31 17.80
C LEU A 839 -9.19 9.96 17.44
N ASN A 840 -9.05 10.51 16.23
CA ASN A 840 -7.82 11.18 15.81
C ASN A 840 -7.54 12.42 16.66
N ALA A 841 -8.57 13.22 16.97
CA ALA A 841 -8.45 14.36 17.88
C ALA A 841 -7.99 13.92 19.27
N ALA A 842 -8.53 12.83 19.81
CA ALA A 842 -8.12 12.29 21.09
C ALA A 842 -6.69 11.71 21.04
N PHE A 843 -6.30 11.00 19.99
CA PHE A 843 -4.92 10.51 19.81
C PHE A 843 -3.91 11.66 19.82
N LYS A 844 -4.22 12.76 19.13
CA LYS A 844 -3.42 13.98 19.15
C LYS A 844 -3.37 14.61 20.55
N LYS A 845 -4.53 14.74 21.21
CA LYS A 845 -4.66 15.31 22.57
C LYS A 845 -3.88 14.53 23.62
N PHE A 846 -3.83 13.21 23.50
CA PHE A 846 -3.22 12.30 24.49
C PHE A 846 -1.87 11.72 24.07
N ASN A 847 -1.27 12.26 23.01
CA ASN A 847 0.10 11.95 22.56
C ASN A 847 0.31 10.48 22.16
N PHE A 848 -0.56 9.95 21.30
CA PHE A 848 -0.31 8.70 20.58
C PHE A 848 0.69 8.95 19.44
N THR A 849 1.97 9.05 19.79
CA THR A 849 3.08 9.34 18.86
C THR A 849 3.54 8.13 18.06
N ASP A 850 3.36 6.93 18.61
CA ASP A 850 3.61 5.66 17.92
C ASP A 850 2.28 4.99 17.57
N CYS A 851 2.26 4.35 16.42
CA CYS A 851 1.05 3.77 15.86
C CYS A 851 0.79 2.38 16.38
N ARG A 852 1.82 1.71 16.91
CA ARG A 852 1.64 0.54 17.74
C ARG A 852 0.67 0.84 18.88
N TYR A 853 0.69 2.04 19.45
CA TYR A 853 -0.29 2.42 20.47
C TYR A 853 -1.71 2.47 19.92
N LYS A 854 -1.92 3.08 18.74
CA LYS A 854 -3.23 3.19 18.08
C LYS A 854 -3.80 1.80 17.78
N ILE A 855 -2.99 0.91 17.21
CA ILE A 855 -3.35 -0.47 16.86
C ILE A 855 -3.74 -1.25 18.11
N HIS A 856 -2.89 -1.22 19.16
CA HIS A 856 -3.18 -1.86 20.44
C HIS A 856 -4.47 -1.31 21.05
N PHE A 857 -4.64 0.01 21.10
CA PHE A 857 -5.82 0.66 21.67
C PHE A 857 -7.11 0.27 20.94
N LEU A 858 -7.14 0.39 19.62
CA LEU A 858 -8.30 0.07 18.79
C LEU A 858 -8.69 -1.41 18.90
N SER A 859 -7.70 -2.32 18.97
CA SER A 859 -7.96 -3.75 19.14
C SER A 859 -8.68 -4.06 20.45
N GLN A 860 -8.35 -3.32 21.52
CA GLN A 860 -8.97 -3.49 22.83
C GLN A 860 -10.35 -2.81 22.86
N CYS A 861 -10.45 -1.58 22.35
CA CYS A 861 -11.69 -0.81 22.28
C CYS A 861 -12.81 -1.58 21.59
N TYR A 862 -12.52 -2.20 20.45
CA TYR A 862 -13.50 -2.97 19.72
C TYR A 862 -14.09 -4.08 20.58
N HIS A 863 -13.27 -4.79 21.34
CA HIS A 863 -13.78 -5.85 22.21
C HIS A 863 -14.55 -5.29 23.43
N GLU A 864 -13.98 -4.30 24.14
CA GLU A 864 -14.58 -3.73 25.37
C GLU A 864 -15.94 -3.05 25.14
N SER A 865 -16.22 -2.64 23.90
CA SER A 865 -17.46 -1.95 23.51
C SER A 865 -18.47 -2.85 22.80
N ASP A 866 -18.30 -4.18 22.92
CA ASP A 866 -19.10 -5.16 22.18
C ASP A 866 -19.11 -4.84 20.68
N LYS A 867 -17.91 -4.74 20.12
CA LYS A 867 -17.67 -4.43 18.72
C LYS A 867 -18.24 -3.04 18.36
N PHE A 868 -17.99 -2.04 19.20
CA PHE A 868 -18.58 -0.71 19.09
C PHE A 868 -20.13 -0.70 19.06
N ALA A 869 -20.79 -1.68 19.69
CA ALA A 869 -22.25 -1.69 19.84
C ALA A 869 -22.73 -0.94 21.09
N THR A 870 -21.87 -0.71 22.08
CA THR A 870 -22.24 0.02 23.31
C THR A 870 -21.09 0.81 23.93
N THR A 871 -21.40 1.91 24.60
CA THR A 871 -20.49 2.65 25.49
C THR A 871 -20.89 2.49 26.96
N ARG A 872 -21.79 1.55 27.27
CA ARG A 872 -22.33 1.33 28.61
C ARG A 872 -22.31 -0.15 28.93
N GLU A 873 -21.91 -0.48 30.15
CA GLU A 873 -21.94 -1.87 30.61
C GLU A 873 -23.38 -2.42 30.61
N TYR A 874 -23.55 -3.65 30.10
CA TYR A 874 -24.84 -4.34 30.10
C TYR A 874 -25.28 -4.76 31.51
N ALA A 875 -24.35 -5.15 32.38
CA ALA A 875 -24.67 -5.56 33.74
C ALA A 875 -25.26 -4.40 34.57
N SER A 876 -25.96 -4.75 35.66
CA SER A 876 -26.59 -3.76 36.52
C SER A 876 -25.60 -2.95 37.37
N GLY A 877 -24.35 -3.40 37.51
CA GLY A 877 -23.36 -2.83 38.43
C GLY A 877 -23.51 -3.30 39.89
N ASN A 878 -24.46 -4.20 40.19
CA ASN A 878 -24.68 -4.71 41.54
C ASN A 878 -23.47 -5.51 42.08
N ASP A 879 -22.61 -6.05 41.22
CA ASP A 879 -21.37 -6.75 41.61
C ASP A 879 -20.30 -5.81 42.21
N TYR A 880 -20.56 -4.50 42.15
CA TYR A 880 -19.73 -3.42 42.67
C TYR A 880 -20.38 -2.70 43.86
N ASP A 881 -21.48 -3.26 44.40
CA ASP A 881 -22.30 -2.58 45.40
C ASP A 881 -22.24 -3.21 46.79
N LEU A 882 -22.31 -2.36 47.81
CA LEU A 882 -22.35 -2.78 49.21
C LEU A 882 -23.67 -3.47 49.60
N ALA A 883 -24.77 -3.27 48.84
CA ALA A 883 -26.00 -4.05 49.06
C ALA A 883 -25.80 -5.54 48.75
N THR A 884 -25.03 -5.85 47.70
CA THR A 884 -24.72 -7.24 47.32
C THR A 884 -23.61 -7.82 48.20
N TYR A 885 -22.64 -6.98 48.56
CA TYR A 885 -21.49 -7.37 49.38
C TYR A 885 -21.40 -6.48 50.63
N PRO A 886 -22.29 -6.68 51.62
CA PRO A 886 -22.25 -5.93 52.88
C PRO A 886 -21.07 -6.35 53.76
N ALA A 887 -20.75 -5.55 54.77
CA ALA A 887 -19.66 -5.83 55.72
C ALA A 887 -19.80 -7.19 56.43
N SER A 888 -21.04 -7.67 56.60
CA SER A 888 -21.30 -9.00 57.15
C SER A 888 -20.70 -10.14 56.32
N MET A 889 -20.36 -9.92 55.04
CA MET A 889 -19.63 -10.91 54.24
C MET A 889 -18.22 -11.20 54.76
N CYS A 890 -17.61 -10.26 55.50
CA CYS A 890 -16.30 -10.47 56.13
C CYS A 890 -16.40 -11.03 57.55
N THR A 891 -17.60 -11.06 58.14
CA THR A 891 -17.84 -11.75 59.42
C THR A 891 -18.38 -13.17 59.20
N LEU A 892 -19.13 -13.40 58.11
CA LEU A 892 -19.70 -14.70 57.74
C LEU A 892 -18.70 -15.63 57.03
N TYR A 893 -17.65 -15.07 56.44
CA TYR A 893 -16.61 -15.81 55.72
C TYR A 893 -15.23 -15.35 56.19
N ASP A 894 -14.23 -16.22 56.03
CA ASP A 894 -12.84 -15.84 56.30
C ASP A 894 -12.35 -14.67 55.41
N GLU A 895 -11.27 -14.02 55.84
CA GLU A 895 -10.70 -12.89 55.11
C GLU A 895 -10.24 -13.26 53.68
N GLY A 896 -9.90 -14.53 53.46
CA GLY A 896 -9.44 -15.06 52.18
C GLY A 896 -10.56 -15.27 51.15
N HIS A 897 -11.81 -15.34 51.60
CA HIS A 897 -12.95 -15.70 50.80
C HIS A 897 -13.32 -14.63 49.77
N LYS A 898 -13.73 -15.07 48.57
CA LYS A 898 -14.01 -14.20 47.41
C LYS A 898 -15.00 -13.08 47.70
N LYS A 899 -16.02 -13.33 48.53
CA LYS A 899 -17.05 -12.34 48.88
C LYS A 899 -16.50 -11.24 49.81
N CYS A 900 -15.70 -11.60 50.81
CA CYS A 900 -15.06 -10.60 51.67
C CYS A 900 -13.99 -9.81 50.90
N LYS A 901 -13.20 -10.47 50.04
CA LYS A 901 -12.28 -9.78 49.12
C LYS A 901 -13.00 -8.77 48.22
N ARG A 902 -14.16 -9.14 47.66
CA ARG A 902 -14.97 -8.22 46.84
C ARG A 902 -15.50 -7.03 47.65
N HIS A 903 -16.02 -7.24 48.86
CA HIS A 903 -16.41 -6.16 49.76
C HIS A 903 -15.26 -5.16 50.00
N ARG A 904 -14.07 -5.67 50.33
CA ARG A 904 -12.88 -4.83 50.55
C ARG A 904 -12.46 -4.07 49.28
N GLN A 905 -12.54 -4.70 48.12
CA GLN A 905 -12.25 -4.04 46.85
C GLN A 905 -13.24 -2.91 46.54
N ILE A 906 -14.55 -3.14 46.76
CA ILE A 906 -15.60 -2.12 46.57
C ILE A 906 -15.28 -0.84 47.35
N LEU A 907 -14.91 -0.99 48.63
CA LEU A 907 -14.50 0.13 49.47
C LEU A 907 -13.18 0.76 48.99
N ALA A 908 -12.18 -0.05 48.63
CA ALA A 908 -10.87 0.44 48.18
C ALA A 908 -10.95 1.23 46.85
N GLU A 909 -11.88 0.89 45.97
CA GLU A 909 -12.13 1.60 44.71
C GLU A 909 -13.12 2.76 44.86
N GLY A 910 -13.52 3.09 46.10
CA GLY A 910 -14.24 4.30 46.46
C GLY A 910 -15.77 4.20 46.47
N ASN A 911 -16.36 3.02 46.25
CA ASN A 911 -17.81 2.83 46.38
C ASN A 911 -18.17 2.64 47.87
N THR A 912 -18.49 3.74 48.55
CA THR A 912 -18.69 3.76 50.02
C THR A 912 -20.16 3.84 50.42
N THR A 913 -21.07 4.00 49.46
CA THR A 913 -22.52 4.13 49.70
C THR A 913 -23.28 3.07 48.91
N ILE A 914 -24.32 2.47 49.51
CA ILE A 914 -25.23 1.57 48.80
C ILE A 914 -25.84 2.32 47.60
N GLY A 915 -25.77 1.72 46.41
CA GLY A 915 -26.16 2.33 45.14
C GLY A 915 -24.98 2.92 44.33
N ASP A 916 -23.79 3.08 44.93
CA ASP A 916 -22.60 3.52 44.20
C ASP A 916 -22.20 2.51 43.09
N GLY A 917 -22.44 1.21 43.28
CA GLY A 917 -22.11 0.18 42.30
C GLY A 917 -22.85 0.39 40.97
N PRO A 918 -24.19 0.36 40.95
CA PRO A 918 -24.98 0.69 39.77
C PRO A 918 -24.73 2.09 39.22
N LYS A 919 -24.49 3.08 40.11
CA LYS A 919 -24.24 4.46 39.70
C LYS A 919 -22.93 4.58 38.89
N TYR A 920 -21.83 4.00 39.36
CA TYR A 920 -20.50 4.09 38.75
C TYR A 920 -20.05 2.79 38.05
N LYS A 921 -21.00 2.09 37.43
CA LYS A 921 -20.73 0.95 36.54
C LYS A 921 -19.99 1.37 35.26
N GLY A 922 -19.55 0.40 34.47
CA GLY A 922 -18.75 0.62 33.26
C GLY A 922 -19.41 1.58 32.27
N ARG A 923 -18.68 2.63 31.87
CA ARG A 923 -19.05 3.58 30.80
C ARG A 923 -17.85 4.01 29.96
N GLY A 924 -18.13 4.48 28.75
CA GLY A 924 -17.14 4.74 27.72
C GLY A 924 -16.73 3.47 26.98
N ILE A 925 -15.94 3.62 25.93
CA ILE A 925 -15.51 2.52 25.05
C ILE A 925 -14.65 1.51 25.82
N MET A 926 -13.83 1.99 26.76
CA MET A 926 -12.96 1.16 27.61
C MET A 926 -13.54 0.87 29.00
N GLN A 927 -14.86 1.03 29.19
CA GLN A 927 -15.60 0.65 30.40
C GLN A 927 -14.96 1.17 31.72
N VAL A 928 -14.86 2.50 31.87
CA VAL A 928 -14.44 3.13 33.13
C VAL A 928 -15.45 2.78 34.24
N THR A 929 -14.96 2.20 35.33
CA THR A 929 -15.75 1.66 36.44
C THR A 929 -15.20 2.14 37.79
N TRP A 930 -16.04 2.15 38.81
CA TRP A 930 -15.78 2.54 40.20
C TRP A 930 -15.77 4.05 40.44
N LYS A 931 -16.38 4.50 41.54
CA LYS A 931 -16.45 5.92 41.93
C LYS A 931 -15.08 6.58 42.02
N GLY A 932 -14.08 5.87 42.55
CA GLY A 932 -12.71 6.37 42.64
C GLY A 932 -12.07 6.62 41.27
N THR A 933 -12.36 5.79 40.25
CA THR A 933 -11.86 6.02 38.89
C THR A 933 -12.58 7.19 38.22
N TYR A 934 -13.90 7.30 38.40
CA TYR A 934 -14.68 8.45 37.94
C TYR A 934 -14.15 9.75 38.55
N GLN A 935 -13.84 9.76 39.85
CA GLN A 935 -13.30 10.93 40.53
C GLN A 935 -11.97 11.35 39.92
N ARG A 936 -11.06 10.40 39.68
CA ARG A 936 -9.78 10.67 39.01
C ARG A 936 -9.96 11.23 37.59
N TYR A 937 -10.98 10.78 36.86
CA TYR A 937 -11.29 11.35 35.55
C TYR A 937 -11.85 12.77 35.65
N LYS A 938 -12.74 13.04 36.62
CA LYS A 938 -13.23 14.39 36.93
C LYS A 938 -12.07 15.32 37.26
N ASP A 939 -11.16 14.90 38.12
CA ASP A 939 -9.99 15.68 38.52
C ASP A 939 -9.07 15.98 37.33
N PHE A 940 -8.94 15.04 36.40
CA PHE A 940 -8.14 15.22 35.18
C PHE A 940 -8.82 16.12 34.13
N SER A 941 -10.11 15.89 33.89
CA SER A 941 -10.83 16.48 32.75
C SER A 941 -11.61 17.75 33.08
N GLY A 942 -11.89 17.99 34.36
CA GLY A 942 -12.82 19.02 34.84
C GLY A 942 -14.30 18.67 34.64
N ILE A 943 -14.62 17.53 34.01
CA ILE A 943 -15.99 17.11 33.73
C ILE A 943 -16.60 16.45 34.98
N ASP A 944 -17.75 16.93 35.45
CA ASP A 944 -18.40 16.37 36.64
C ASP A 944 -19.14 15.06 36.35
N CYS A 945 -18.39 14.01 36.07
CA CYS A 945 -18.91 12.64 35.92
C CYS A 945 -19.22 11.96 37.27
N ILE A 946 -19.05 12.63 38.41
CA ILE A 946 -19.45 12.11 39.72
C ILE A 946 -20.92 12.43 39.99
N ALA A 947 -21.31 13.68 39.74
CA ALA A 947 -22.71 14.06 39.76
C ALA A 947 -23.47 13.39 38.61
N ASN A 948 -22.89 13.41 37.40
CA ASN A 948 -23.53 13.03 36.14
C ASN A 948 -22.75 11.90 35.41
N PRO A 949 -22.71 10.66 35.95
CA PRO A 949 -21.86 9.59 35.42
C PRO A 949 -22.21 9.16 33.98
N GLU A 950 -23.47 9.29 33.59
CA GLU A 950 -23.98 9.00 32.25
C GLU A 950 -23.31 9.80 31.13
N ILE A 951 -22.70 10.94 31.43
CA ILE A 951 -21.96 11.74 30.43
C ILE A 951 -20.87 10.93 29.73
N LEU A 952 -20.27 9.95 30.41
CA LEU A 952 -19.22 9.09 29.84
C LEU A 952 -19.76 8.02 28.86
N SER A 953 -21.07 7.76 28.86
CA SER A 953 -21.72 6.86 27.89
C SER A 953 -22.57 7.62 26.87
N GLU A 954 -23.22 8.71 27.26
CA GLU A 954 -24.24 9.42 26.46
C GLU A 954 -23.66 10.54 25.59
N GLN A 955 -22.42 10.97 25.89
CA GLN A 955 -21.70 11.95 25.08
C GLN A 955 -20.45 11.37 24.45
N ILE A 956 -20.46 11.19 23.13
CA ILE A 956 -19.43 10.41 22.43
C ILE A 956 -18.03 11.02 22.58
N GLU A 957 -17.90 12.34 22.60
CA GLU A 957 -16.62 13.00 22.81
C GLU A 957 -16.03 12.66 24.19
N HIS A 958 -16.87 12.61 25.24
CA HIS A 958 -16.46 12.26 26.59
C HIS A 958 -16.20 10.75 26.71
N ALA A 959 -16.98 9.90 26.03
CA ALA A 959 -16.74 8.47 25.95
C ALA A 959 -15.36 8.15 25.33
N VAL A 960 -15.01 8.82 24.22
CA VAL A 960 -13.70 8.70 23.57
C VAL A 960 -12.59 9.23 24.47
N ASN A 961 -12.71 10.47 24.96
CA ASN A 961 -11.68 11.10 25.79
C ASN A 961 -11.42 10.33 27.10
N ALA A 962 -12.46 9.83 27.76
CA ALA A 962 -12.31 9.01 28.96
C ALA A 962 -11.60 7.69 28.67
N SER A 963 -11.88 7.08 27.52
CA SER A 963 -11.24 5.82 27.10
C SER A 963 -9.76 5.99 26.80
N VAL A 964 -9.39 7.05 26.08
CA VAL A 964 -7.99 7.37 25.77
C VAL A 964 -7.23 7.82 27.04
N TRP A 965 -7.88 8.59 27.91
CA TRP A 965 -7.32 8.93 29.24
C TRP A 965 -7.06 7.67 30.07
N PHE A 966 -8.02 6.75 30.12
CA PHE A 966 -7.89 5.50 30.87
C PHE A 966 -6.67 4.71 30.39
N TRP A 967 -6.48 4.65 29.08
CA TRP A 967 -5.33 4.00 28.46
C TRP A 967 -4.00 4.66 28.82
N VAL A 968 -3.89 5.97 28.58
CA VAL A 968 -2.60 6.69 28.64
C VAL A 968 -2.25 7.12 30.06
N LYS A 969 -3.19 7.73 30.78
CA LYS A 969 -2.93 8.37 32.08
C LYS A 969 -3.22 7.44 33.24
N TYR A 970 -4.31 6.68 33.19
CA TYR A 970 -4.69 5.83 34.31
C TYR A 970 -3.92 4.49 34.34
N LYS A 971 -3.82 3.79 33.20
CA LYS A 971 -3.12 2.50 33.11
C LYS A 971 -1.67 2.60 32.64
N ASN A 972 -1.28 3.75 32.08
CA ASN A 972 0.04 4.00 31.49
C ASN A 972 0.45 2.94 30.46
N LEU A 973 -0.47 2.61 29.55
CA LEU A 973 -0.28 1.46 28.64
C LEU A 973 0.73 1.71 27.53
N ASN A 974 0.91 2.95 27.05
CA ASN A 974 1.92 3.24 26.03
C ASN A 974 3.33 2.88 26.52
N ALA A 975 3.73 3.38 27.69
CA ALA A 975 5.03 3.07 28.27
C ALA A 975 5.21 1.57 28.57
N ARG A 976 4.13 0.87 28.92
CA ARG A 976 4.16 -0.59 29.13
C ARG A 976 4.34 -1.35 27.82
N ILE A 977 3.68 -0.90 26.75
CA ILE A 977 3.83 -1.48 25.42
C ILE A 977 5.29 -1.39 24.98
N ASP A 978 5.94 -0.24 25.15
CA ASP A 978 7.36 -0.07 24.86
C ASP A 978 8.21 -1.07 25.63
N GLN A 979 8.01 -1.13 26.96
CA GLN A 979 8.72 -2.08 27.83
C GLN A 979 8.51 -3.54 27.41
N TYR A 980 7.30 -3.91 26.99
CA TYR A 980 7.00 -5.28 26.56
C TYR A 980 7.72 -5.62 25.26
N TYR A 981 7.70 -4.73 24.27
CA TYR A 981 8.46 -4.91 23.03
C TYR A 981 9.97 -4.99 23.29
N ASP A 982 10.52 -4.09 24.10
CA ASP A 982 11.95 -4.08 24.43
C ASP A 982 12.39 -5.37 25.13
N SER A 983 11.58 -5.88 26.05
CA SER A 983 11.84 -7.14 26.76
C SER A 983 11.84 -8.38 25.85
N LEU A 984 11.20 -8.29 24.69
CA LEU A 984 11.03 -9.40 23.74
C LEU A 984 11.95 -9.29 22.53
N LYS A 985 12.67 -8.17 22.35
CA LYS A 985 13.50 -7.89 21.17
C LYS A 985 14.55 -8.96 20.87
N ASN A 986 15.08 -9.61 21.91
CA ASN A 986 16.13 -10.64 21.82
C ASN A 986 15.62 -12.06 22.17
N SER A 987 14.30 -12.30 22.12
CA SER A 987 13.73 -13.58 22.57
C SER A 987 13.76 -14.69 21.51
N GLY A 988 14.32 -14.45 20.33
CA GLY A 988 14.31 -15.40 19.20
C GLY A 988 12.92 -15.65 18.58
N LYS A 989 11.91 -14.86 18.98
CA LYS A 989 10.54 -14.94 18.45
C LYS A 989 10.42 -14.11 17.18
N THR A 990 9.55 -14.54 16.28
CA THR A 990 9.14 -13.73 15.12
C THR A 990 8.38 -12.49 15.57
N GLN A 991 8.32 -11.44 14.73
CA GLN A 991 7.58 -10.22 15.08
C GLN A 991 6.09 -10.50 15.35
N GLU A 992 5.47 -11.42 14.61
CA GLU A 992 4.07 -11.80 14.82
C GLU A 992 3.85 -12.47 16.18
N GLU A 993 4.79 -13.31 16.62
CA GLU A 993 4.76 -13.91 17.97
C GLU A 993 5.01 -12.88 19.07
N ILE A 994 5.88 -11.89 18.83
CA ILE A 994 6.11 -10.77 19.74
C ILE A 994 4.82 -9.94 19.86
N ASP A 995 4.23 -9.54 18.74
CA ASP A 995 2.98 -8.78 18.70
C ASP A 995 1.85 -9.50 19.45
N ALA A 996 1.67 -10.80 19.18
CA ALA A 996 0.66 -11.62 19.85
C ALA A 996 0.88 -11.69 21.37
N GLU A 997 2.13 -11.76 21.82
CA GLU A 997 2.49 -11.77 23.24
C GLU A 997 2.29 -10.41 23.91
N VAL A 998 2.63 -9.31 23.23
CA VAL A 998 2.37 -7.96 23.73
C VAL A 998 0.86 -7.71 23.86
N VAL A 999 0.05 -8.12 22.87
CA VAL A 999 -1.43 -8.05 22.96
C VAL A 999 -1.93 -8.81 24.19
N ARG A 1000 -1.36 -9.98 24.49
CA ARG A 1000 -1.70 -10.76 25.70
C ARG A 1000 -1.38 -10.00 26.99
N LEU A 1001 -0.20 -9.38 27.07
CA LEU A 1001 0.22 -8.60 28.22
C LEU A 1001 -0.63 -7.34 28.43
N VAL A 1002 -0.98 -6.64 27.36
CA VAL A 1002 -1.89 -5.49 27.37
C VAL A 1002 -3.29 -5.90 27.81
N THR A 1003 -3.83 -7.00 27.25
CA THR A 1003 -5.16 -7.53 27.60
C THR A 1003 -5.27 -7.81 29.10
N ARG A 1004 -4.22 -8.36 29.72
CA ARG A 1004 -4.17 -8.58 31.17
C ARG A 1004 -4.24 -7.30 31.99
N LYS A 1005 -3.74 -6.18 31.47
CA LYS A 1005 -3.82 -4.88 32.16
C LYS A 1005 -5.15 -4.18 31.97
N VAL A 1006 -5.81 -4.40 30.83
CA VAL A 1006 -7.15 -3.89 30.54
C VAL A 1006 -8.20 -4.66 31.34
N ASN A 1007 -8.25 -5.98 31.21
CA ASN A 1007 -9.34 -6.82 31.72
C ASN A 1007 -8.98 -7.64 32.99
N GLY A 1008 -7.75 -7.53 33.50
CA GLY A 1008 -7.29 -8.34 34.64
C GLY A 1008 -7.07 -9.83 34.33
N GLY A 1009 -7.21 -10.25 33.07
CA GLY A 1009 -7.12 -11.63 32.60
C GLY A 1009 -6.82 -11.75 31.09
N ALA A 1010 -7.03 -12.92 30.51
CA ALA A 1010 -6.80 -13.18 29.07
C ALA A 1010 -8.09 -13.51 28.30
N THR A 1011 -9.24 -13.05 28.80
CA THR A 1011 -10.54 -13.31 28.18
C THR A 1011 -10.60 -12.74 26.76
N HIS A 1012 -11.08 -13.56 25.82
CA HIS A 1012 -11.19 -13.23 24.38
C HIS A 1012 -9.88 -12.82 23.70
N LEU A 1013 -8.74 -13.31 24.19
CA LEU A 1013 -7.42 -13.00 23.63
C LEU A 1013 -7.32 -13.25 22.12
N GLY A 1014 -7.89 -14.35 21.61
CA GLY A 1014 -7.83 -14.70 20.19
C GLY A 1014 -8.46 -13.64 19.28
N GLU A 1015 -9.61 -13.07 19.67
CA GLU A 1015 -10.25 -11.99 18.91
C GLU A 1015 -9.39 -10.74 18.90
N ARG A 1016 -8.81 -10.37 20.05
CA ARG A 1016 -7.94 -9.20 20.17
C ARG A 1016 -6.65 -9.34 19.34
N GLN A 1017 -6.06 -10.54 19.30
CA GLN A 1017 -4.88 -10.82 18.49
C GLN A 1017 -5.19 -10.78 16.98
N GLN A 1018 -6.29 -11.39 16.55
CA GLN A 1018 -6.73 -11.35 15.16
C GLN A 1018 -7.04 -9.91 14.72
N LEU A 1019 -7.71 -9.16 15.57
CA LEU A 1019 -8.05 -7.78 15.28
C LEU A 1019 -6.81 -6.88 15.26
N PHE A 1020 -5.87 -7.07 16.19
CA PHE A 1020 -4.57 -6.39 16.15
C PHE A 1020 -3.88 -6.62 14.81
N LYS A 1021 -3.82 -7.88 14.33
CA LYS A 1021 -3.23 -8.22 13.04
C LYS A 1021 -3.95 -7.50 11.89
N LYS A 1022 -5.28 -7.56 11.87
CA LYS A 1022 -6.10 -6.88 10.85
C LYS A 1022 -5.89 -5.37 10.83
N ILE A 1023 -5.86 -4.72 12.00
CA ILE A 1023 -5.62 -3.28 12.12
C ILE A 1023 -4.20 -2.94 11.68
N ASN A 1024 -3.20 -3.74 12.09
CA ASN A 1024 -1.80 -3.54 11.71
C ASN A 1024 -1.58 -3.69 10.21
N GLU A 1025 -2.31 -4.58 9.53
CA GLU A 1025 -2.27 -4.72 8.07
C GLU A 1025 -2.93 -3.54 7.34
N ALA A 1026 -4.05 -3.04 7.85
CA ALA A 1026 -4.81 -1.96 7.23
C ALA A 1026 -4.29 -0.54 7.52
N MET A 1027 -3.45 -0.38 8.55
CA MET A 1027 -2.85 0.90 8.92
C MET A 1027 -1.36 1.00 8.50
N LYS A 1028 -0.78 -0.06 7.95
CA LYS A 1028 0.50 0.01 7.20
C LYS A 1028 0.26 0.58 5.81
#